data_AF-A0A3M5XAM1-F1
#
_entry.id   AF-A0A3M5XAM1-F1
#
_cell.length_a   1.000
_cell.length_b   1.000
_cell.length_c   1.000
_cell.angle_alpha   90.00
_cell.angle_beta   90.00
_cell.angle_gamma   90.00
#
_symmetry.space_group_name_H-M   'P 1'
#
loop_
_entity.id
_entity.type
_entity.pdbx_description
1 polymer ?
#
loop_
_entity_poly.entity_id
_entity_poly.type
_entity_poly.pdbx_seq_one_letter_code
_entity_poly.pdbx_strand_id
1 'polypeptide(L)'
;RSVAAFRQKLSTRKLLFSEVDELYEAALEEREAALIYEKCLLARSSPLLKNAVRLGINPPGESLRDYEEQFGNRASAYTSTGSVSSMFSPAAYLTALYRNARGLYPEESPYHIDKRRPDLKGVLLSQSNMSKEVSALSLSNEVLMTLAGKEMAVDDQNAVLEALAEFRLSASTPYHHPHARLRQSRIQKDPKFKQLAANPRVTGLFSGATMAGMAFDMPPELYTILTEEVTSENAAALYAKNFGDLPEEYLLNPQSLRRYYGLSDEEVTLFTTIDWEGEQDGGGEGEYVDNVLTTMIDGAVYRLQCGQHYTLGFAWLFPKGNGAYELRFSYNDAHQAFKAFRVHLNDGGTLFDNPDWTPPDAGATCVVQIASGVPEGSFTLYLERYRQDGLFIRAPIAYDVSISRSAVAYLLKLNKAIRLWRATGMHPRALETIVNSVNSNNITDETLQLLFQVQRCVQRYGVEPEEALVLSGGPLSQSGYDDNQSLFDQVFNSPPLNGESFAPSTTQINLLPDNAADHSFEKAVLKRAFNVDDVGLFTLLSLFDNSVSTGAFTLNLKNLSAMYALSRWARLHGLSVAELGQLLKAADLPRLASEPENTQLWSGWLQKVDSLTQWLNARKLTLASVELLTRPTFIQVASTEISALLDEVKRVIDANGDADTLAKRISLLAPVLVSSLALPSAAVAESVLAWANGLQPAEWTVDQFWDGAATNDVKAVAFCYGLAQLALIYHATGINPQAFSLFVASPARLLGPVPETVVLPRALATLQALCNFSAWLKSLGDGASTLLAAFVADTLTPADLAIAMNDDAARFEQATEQAFSQAQAASDTQLSAWSEIDAVLQWAALSAAFGVTPLNIGELLALSYTADNQPSWDDWVRVADAFSAGLSQNETKGMEAALASGLSAALCGYLLKSGMTAQVANSSREGLYQYLLLDNLNGPQVMTYRVAEAIVSLQTFIQRTLSAAESQGFVDKATVTGQFFTDWERYNQRYSTWAGAAKLVYYPENYVDPTVRLGQSGMMNTMLQTLGQAQLNTDTVGDAFNTYLNSFEEVANLRVISGYHDHLDVHEGKTYFIGTNQSEVREFYWRSADEGRRGEDGQLAANAWTDWRKIECAAQPWGDCIRPVIYKSRLYLCWLERKDVTPPNTYRALDNAGVFEYAINISYLRYDGNWTSPKMVDVTDELSRFDLENTSLGRR
;
A
#
# COMPACT_ATOMS: atom_id res chain seq x y z
N ARG A 1 -43.14 7.98 16.89
CA ARG A 1 -43.48 7.34 15.60
C ARG A 1 -44.06 8.42 14.69
N SER A 2 -44.02 8.27 13.37
CA SER A 2 -44.69 9.20 12.45
C SER A 2 -46.21 9.08 12.57
N VAL A 3 -46.94 10.10 12.12
CA VAL A 3 -48.41 10.07 11.99
C VAL A 3 -48.81 8.87 11.11
N ALA A 4 -48.10 8.62 10.01
CA ALA A 4 -48.37 7.51 9.10
C ALA A 4 -48.23 6.14 9.80
N ALA A 5 -47.17 5.93 10.58
CA ALA A 5 -46.97 4.69 11.33
C ALA A 5 -48.01 4.52 12.46
N PHE A 6 -48.45 5.64 13.06
CA PHE A 6 -49.50 5.64 14.08
C PHE A 6 -50.85 5.25 13.47
N ARG A 7 -51.21 5.85 12.33
CA ARG A 7 -52.40 5.51 11.52
C ARG A 7 -52.39 4.05 11.09
N GLN A 8 -51.27 3.55 10.55
CA GLN A 8 -51.17 2.16 10.13
C GLN A 8 -51.41 1.18 11.29
N LYS A 9 -50.85 1.45 12.46
CA LYS A 9 -51.03 0.61 13.65
C LYS A 9 -52.47 0.61 14.16
N LEU A 10 -53.16 1.75 14.08
CA LEU A 10 -54.54 1.91 14.56
C LEU A 10 -55.61 1.64 13.49
N SER A 11 -55.21 1.38 12.25
CA SER A 11 -56.11 1.07 11.13
C SER A 11 -57.06 -0.11 11.41
N THR A 12 -56.67 -1.03 12.30
CA THR A 12 -57.48 -2.19 12.71
C THR A 12 -58.49 -1.90 13.82
N ARG A 13 -58.47 -0.70 14.42
CA ARG A 13 -59.24 -0.36 15.63
C ARG A 13 -60.58 0.37 15.41
N LYS A 14 -61.11 0.41 14.19
CA LYS A 14 -62.38 1.09 13.84
C LYS A 14 -62.45 2.58 14.24
N LEU A 15 -61.31 3.26 14.36
CA LEU A 15 -61.24 4.71 14.56
C LEU A 15 -61.34 5.45 13.23
N LEU A 16 -61.97 6.61 13.22
CA LEU A 16 -61.96 7.54 12.09
C LEU A 16 -60.58 8.20 11.95
N PHE A 17 -60.28 8.69 10.75
CA PHE A 17 -58.99 9.34 10.47
C PHE A 17 -58.78 10.60 11.31
N SER A 18 -59.84 11.39 11.52
CA SER A 18 -59.83 12.58 12.39
C SER A 18 -59.51 12.23 13.84
N GLU A 19 -60.12 11.17 14.39
CA GLU A 19 -59.88 10.72 15.76
C GLU A 19 -58.43 10.25 15.97
N VAL A 20 -57.83 9.61 14.95
CA VAL A 20 -56.44 9.17 15.01
C VAL A 20 -55.48 10.37 14.96
N ASP A 21 -55.80 11.40 14.20
CA ASP A 21 -55.00 12.62 14.12
C ASP A 21 -55.09 13.44 15.41
N GLU A 22 -56.30 13.60 15.97
CA GLU A 22 -56.50 14.23 17.29
C GLU A 22 -55.72 13.49 18.39
N LEU A 23 -55.77 12.16 18.42
CA LEU A 23 -54.98 11.36 19.37
C LEU A 23 -53.48 11.50 19.15
N TYR A 24 -53.04 11.68 17.90
CA TYR A 24 -51.62 11.88 17.60
C TYR A 24 -51.14 13.25 18.10
N GLU A 25 -51.90 14.31 17.83
CA GLU A 25 -51.58 15.66 18.29
C GLU A 25 -51.57 15.73 19.83
N ALA A 26 -52.59 15.17 20.49
CA ALA A 26 -52.63 15.09 21.95
C ALA A 26 -51.41 14.33 22.54
N ALA A 27 -51.00 13.23 21.90
CA ALA A 27 -49.81 12.50 22.32
C ALA A 27 -48.50 13.27 22.08
N LEU A 28 -48.47 14.13 21.05
CA LEU A 28 -47.34 14.99 20.76
C LEU A 28 -47.23 16.13 21.78
N GLU A 29 -48.35 16.78 22.10
CA GLU A 29 -48.43 17.81 23.13
C GLU A 29 -47.99 17.28 24.51
N GLU A 30 -48.52 16.12 24.93
CA GLU A 30 -48.14 15.50 26.20
C GLU A 30 -46.64 15.14 26.25
N ARG A 31 -46.11 14.64 25.14
CA ARG A 31 -44.67 14.37 25.02
C ARG A 31 -43.85 15.65 25.17
N GLU A 32 -44.26 16.73 24.52
CA GLU A 32 -43.57 18.01 24.60
C GLU A 32 -43.65 18.61 26.00
N ALA A 33 -44.80 18.53 26.67
CA ALA A 33 -44.99 18.95 28.05
C ALA A 33 -44.08 18.18 29.01
N ALA A 34 -44.06 16.84 28.92
CA ALA A 34 -43.19 15.99 29.73
C ALA A 34 -41.70 16.30 29.50
N LEU A 35 -41.31 16.54 28.24
CA LEU A 35 -39.95 16.87 27.86
C LEU A 35 -39.56 18.27 28.38
N ILE A 36 -40.45 19.27 28.34
CA ILE A 36 -40.22 20.59 28.95
C ILE A 36 -40.04 20.46 30.46
N TYR A 37 -40.89 19.67 31.11
CA TYR A 37 -40.81 19.42 32.55
C TYR A 37 -39.47 18.81 32.96
N GLU A 38 -39.04 17.72 32.29
CA GLU A 38 -37.73 17.08 32.54
C GLU A 38 -36.58 18.09 32.37
N LYS A 39 -36.57 18.88 31.29
CA LYS A 39 -35.52 19.88 31.06
C LYS A 39 -35.49 20.94 32.14
N CYS A 40 -36.64 21.49 32.54
CA CYS A 40 -36.69 22.51 33.58
C CYS A 40 -36.13 21.98 34.90
N LEU A 41 -36.46 20.73 35.23
CA LEU A 41 -35.95 20.06 36.42
C LEU A 41 -34.42 19.86 36.34
N LEU A 42 -33.91 19.34 35.23
CA LEU A 42 -32.47 19.13 35.02
C LEU A 42 -31.73 20.46 35.01
N ALA A 43 -32.13 21.45 34.20
CA ALA A 43 -31.47 22.75 34.12
C ALA A 43 -31.29 23.42 35.50
N ARG A 44 -32.32 23.36 36.37
CA ARG A 44 -32.25 23.89 37.74
C ARG A 44 -31.44 23.03 38.71
N SER A 45 -31.22 21.75 38.39
CA SER A 45 -30.42 20.82 39.18
C SER A 45 -28.92 20.90 38.87
N SER A 46 -28.52 21.70 37.87
CA SER A 46 -27.13 21.90 37.47
C SER A 46 -26.22 22.27 38.66
N PRO A 47 -25.10 21.56 38.86
CA PRO A 47 -24.13 21.87 39.91
C PRO A 47 -23.56 23.29 39.81
N LEU A 48 -23.50 23.87 38.61
CA LEU A 48 -23.01 25.23 38.38
C LEU A 48 -23.92 26.29 39.01
N LEU A 49 -25.23 26.03 39.07
CA LEU A 49 -26.21 26.96 39.64
C LEU A 49 -26.21 26.93 41.18
N LYS A 50 -25.88 25.78 41.79
CA LYS A 50 -25.83 25.63 43.26
C LYS A 50 -24.87 26.62 43.92
N ASN A 51 -23.75 26.94 43.24
CA ASN A 51 -22.74 27.85 43.74
C ASN A 51 -23.02 29.32 43.37
N ALA A 52 -24.01 29.59 42.51
CA ALA A 52 -24.32 30.91 41.97
C ALA A 52 -25.47 31.59 42.76
N VAL A 53 -25.29 31.76 44.07
CA VAL A 53 -26.33 32.25 45.01
C VAL A 53 -26.96 33.59 44.57
N ARG A 54 -26.19 34.46 43.92
CA ARG A 54 -26.66 35.76 43.41
C ARG A 54 -27.69 35.66 42.28
N LEU A 55 -27.83 34.49 41.63
CA LEU A 55 -28.81 34.28 40.56
C LEU A 55 -30.23 34.06 41.09
N GLY A 56 -30.42 33.79 42.39
CA GLY A 56 -31.76 33.66 43.00
C GLY A 56 -32.61 32.51 42.44
N ILE A 57 -31.99 31.47 41.86
CA ILE A 57 -32.69 30.33 41.26
C ILE A 57 -33.07 29.34 42.36
N ASN A 58 -34.38 29.12 42.56
CA ASN A 58 -34.89 28.16 43.54
C ASN A 58 -34.62 26.71 43.08
N PRO A 59 -34.03 25.85 43.93
CA PRO A 59 -33.87 24.44 43.60
C PRO A 59 -35.24 23.74 43.55
N PRO A 60 -35.46 22.79 42.63
CA PRO A 60 -36.67 21.99 42.59
C PRO A 60 -36.73 21.09 43.85
N GLY A 61 -37.68 21.35 44.74
CA GLY A 61 -37.75 20.67 46.05
C GLY A 61 -38.36 19.27 45.98
N GLU A 62 -39.68 19.18 45.84
CA GLU A 62 -40.42 17.89 45.82
C GLU A 62 -40.27 17.16 44.48
N SER A 63 -40.44 17.88 43.36
CA SER A 63 -40.30 17.34 41.99
C SER A 63 -38.97 16.64 41.73
N LEU A 64 -37.87 17.09 42.35
CA LEU A 64 -36.55 16.48 42.21
C LEU A 64 -36.48 15.12 42.91
N ARG A 65 -37.10 14.98 44.10
CA ARG A 65 -37.08 13.72 44.85
C ARG A 65 -37.80 12.61 44.09
N ASP A 66 -38.99 12.91 43.58
CA ASP A 66 -39.78 11.97 42.79
C ASP A 66 -39.04 11.55 41.50
N TYR A 67 -38.37 12.50 40.85
CA TYR A 67 -37.55 12.22 39.67
C TYR A 67 -36.33 11.33 40.00
N GLU A 68 -35.60 11.65 41.08
CA GLU A 68 -34.44 10.85 41.50
C GLU A 68 -34.83 9.42 41.92
N GLU A 69 -35.98 9.24 42.55
CA GLU A 69 -36.52 7.92 42.94
C GLU A 69 -36.89 7.09 41.70
N GLN A 70 -37.54 7.69 40.71
CA GLN A 70 -37.95 7.01 39.48
C GLN A 70 -36.78 6.71 38.53
N PHE A 71 -35.78 7.58 38.47
CA PHE A 71 -34.71 7.54 37.47
C PHE A 71 -33.30 7.30 38.05
N GLY A 72 -33.20 6.89 39.31
CA GLY A 72 -31.95 6.40 39.90
C GLY A 72 -30.86 7.46 40.04
N ASN A 73 -31.20 8.60 40.66
CA ASN A 73 -30.30 9.72 40.91
C ASN A 73 -29.73 10.43 39.66
N ARG A 74 -30.46 10.46 38.55
CA ARG A 74 -29.99 11.03 37.27
C ARG A 74 -29.73 12.53 37.31
N ALA A 75 -30.55 13.32 37.99
CA ALA A 75 -30.40 14.77 38.10
C ALA A 75 -29.25 15.19 39.03
N SER A 76 -28.71 14.27 39.85
CA SER A 76 -27.47 14.50 40.61
C SER A 76 -26.21 13.99 39.89
N ALA A 77 -26.34 13.13 38.88
CA ALA A 77 -25.24 12.50 38.13
C ALA A 77 -24.81 13.28 36.86
N TYR A 78 -24.38 14.53 37.03
CA TYR A 78 -23.79 15.31 35.92
C TYR A 78 -22.43 14.78 35.50
N THR A 79 -22.12 14.87 34.20
CA THR A 79 -20.87 14.41 33.61
C THR A 79 -20.15 15.52 32.84
N SER A 80 -18.85 15.35 32.61
CA SER A 80 -18.05 16.23 31.77
C SER A 80 -18.47 16.16 30.29
N THR A 81 -18.16 17.21 29.53
CA THR A 81 -18.58 17.39 28.12
C THR A 81 -18.04 16.31 27.17
N GLY A 82 -16.86 15.76 27.45
CA GLY A 82 -16.20 14.71 26.65
C GLY A 82 -16.45 13.28 27.12
N SER A 83 -17.35 13.08 28.10
CA SER A 83 -17.68 11.76 28.63
C SER A 83 -18.67 11.02 27.73
N VAL A 84 -18.45 9.71 27.55
CA VAL A 84 -19.36 8.80 26.84
C VAL A 84 -20.78 8.83 27.43
N SER A 85 -20.90 9.03 28.75
CA SER A 85 -22.18 9.08 29.48
C SER A 85 -22.98 10.36 29.26
N SER A 86 -22.40 11.36 28.60
CA SER A 86 -23.13 12.60 28.29
C SER A 86 -24.27 12.33 27.32
N MET A 87 -25.46 12.88 27.57
CA MET A 87 -26.60 12.81 26.64
C MET A 87 -26.34 13.54 25.31
N PHE A 88 -25.27 14.35 25.25
CA PHE A 88 -24.83 15.03 24.04
C PHE A 88 -23.57 14.38 23.43
N SER A 89 -23.13 13.22 23.92
CA SER A 89 -21.93 12.55 23.44
C SER A 89 -22.13 11.98 22.03
N PRO A 90 -21.04 11.71 21.28
CA PRO A 90 -21.11 10.91 20.07
C PRO A 90 -21.78 9.54 20.28
N ALA A 91 -21.62 8.92 21.45
CA ALA A 91 -22.29 7.66 21.78
C ALA A 91 -23.82 7.80 21.92
N ALA A 92 -24.30 8.90 22.50
CA ALA A 92 -25.72 9.20 22.55
C ALA A 92 -26.29 9.47 21.14
N TYR A 93 -25.53 10.17 20.30
CA TYR A 93 -25.88 10.37 18.90
C TYR A 93 -25.91 9.05 18.12
N LEU A 94 -24.90 8.19 18.27
CA LEU A 94 -24.87 6.84 17.69
C LEU A 94 -26.10 6.02 18.09
N THR A 95 -26.47 6.08 19.37
CA THR A 95 -27.67 5.41 19.90
C THR A 95 -28.94 5.93 19.22
N ALA A 96 -29.05 7.25 19.02
CA ALA A 96 -30.17 7.86 18.31
C ALA A 96 -30.20 7.46 16.83
N LEU A 97 -29.05 7.44 16.15
CA LEU A 97 -28.93 6.98 14.76
C LEU A 97 -29.40 5.52 14.64
N TYR A 98 -28.80 4.61 15.41
CA TYR A 98 -29.07 3.18 15.32
C TYR A 98 -30.53 2.85 15.63
N ARG A 99 -31.10 3.46 16.67
CA ARG A 99 -32.51 3.26 17.07
C ARG A 99 -33.48 3.60 15.94
N ASN A 100 -33.23 4.69 15.20
CA ASN A 100 -34.10 5.09 14.10
C ASN A 100 -33.78 4.31 12.81
N ALA A 101 -32.50 4.06 12.52
CA ALA A 101 -32.04 3.37 11.31
C ALA A 101 -32.55 1.94 11.21
N ARG A 102 -32.64 1.20 12.32
CA ARG A 102 -33.09 -0.19 12.32
C ARG A 102 -34.53 -0.38 11.80
N GLY A 103 -35.37 0.65 11.86
CA GLY A 103 -36.74 0.60 11.34
C GLY A 103 -36.86 0.87 9.83
N LEU A 104 -35.77 1.21 9.13
CA LEU A 104 -35.83 1.61 7.72
C LEU A 104 -36.15 0.44 6.78
N TYR A 105 -35.69 -0.76 7.13
CA TYR A 105 -35.94 -2.00 6.41
C TYR A 105 -36.55 -3.04 7.38
N PRO A 106 -37.33 -4.02 6.90
CA PRO A 106 -37.79 -5.13 7.74
C PRO A 106 -36.63 -6.09 8.06
N GLU A 107 -36.70 -6.79 9.19
CA GLU A 107 -35.65 -7.72 9.66
C GLU A 107 -35.32 -8.80 8.61
N GLU A 108 -36.28 -9.21 7.79
CA GLU A 108 -36.06 -10.21 6.75
C GLU A 108 -35.26 -9.68 5.54
N SER A 109 -35.24 -8.37 5.31
CA SER A 109 -34.53 -7.80 4.16
C SER A 109 -33.02 -7.99 4.29
N PRO A 110 -32.31 -8.44 3.24
CA PRO A 110 -30.84 -8.49 3.26
C PRO A 110 -30.22 -7.11 3.54
N TYR A 111 -30.94 -6.04 3.18
CA TYR A 111 -30.53 -4.65 3.39
C TYR A 111 -30.77 -4.14 4.82
N HIS A 112 -31.33 -4.96 5.72
CA HIS A 112 -31.47 -4.60 7.13
C HIS A 112 -30.11 -4.35 7.79
N ILE A 113 -29.99 -3.30 8.61
CA ILE A 113 -28.70 -2.87 9.17
C ILE A 113 -28.01 -3.98 9.98
N ASP A 114 -28.76 -4.77 10.75
CA ASP A 114 -28.19 -5.85 11.56
C ASP A 114 -27.78 -7.09 10.73
N LYS A 115 -28.28 -7.23 9.49
CA LYS A 115 -27.84 -8.30 8.56
C LYS A 115 -26.55 -7.93 7.86
N ARG A 116 -26.45 -6.70 7.33
CA ARG A 116 -25.23 -6.21 6.67
C ARG A 116 -24.10 -5.89 7.66
N ARG A 117 -24.43 -5.45 8.88
CA ARG A 117 -23.47 -5.01 9.91
C ARG A 117 -23.82 -5.59 11.28
N PRO A 118 -23.61 -6.91 11.46
CA PRO A 118 -23.99 -7.61 12.70
C PRO A 118 -23.19 -7.13 13.92
N ASP A 119 -22.03 -6.50 13.70
CA ASP A 119 -21.16 -5.93 14.72
C ASP A 119 -21.79 -4.71 15.44
N LEU A 120 -22.58 -3.89 14.74
CA LEU A 120 -23.12 -2.63 15.28
C LEU A 120 -23.97 -2.82 16.55
N LYS A 121 -24.75 -3.91 16.60
CA LYS A 121 -25.56 -4.27 17.77
C LYS A 121 -24.72 -4.58 19.01
N GLY A 122 -23.50 -5.09 18.82
CA GLY A 122 -22.57 -5.49 19.88
C GLY A 122 -21.56 -4.41 20.29
N VAL A 123 -21.58 -3.23 19.66
CA VAL A 123 -20.63 -2.16 19.98
C VAL A 123 -20.83 -1.67 21.42
N LEU A 124 -19.84 -1.91 22.27
CA LEU A 124 -19.82 -1.42 23.64
C LEU A 124 -19.61 0.10 23.68
N LEU A 125 -20.57 0.85 24.25
CA LEU A 125 -20.48 2.29 24.44
C LEU A 125 -19.59 2.62 25.66
N SER A 126 -18.27 2.54 25.47
CA SER A 126 -17.26 2.85 26.48
C SER A 126 -16.45 4.10 26.11
N GLN A 127 -15.83 4.73 27.11
CA GLN A 127 -14.93 5.87 26.86
C GLN A 127 -13.78 5.46 25.92
N SER A 128 -13.23 4.24 26.10
CA SER A 128 -12.16 3.72 25.24
C SER A 128 -12.59 3.65 23.77
N ASN A 129 -13.78 3.15 23.46
CA ASN A 129 -14.25 3.08 22.07
C ASN A 129 -14.56 4.46 21.45
N MET A 130 -14.77 5.48 22.29
CA MET A 130 -15.01 6.85 21.85
C MET A 130 -13.72 7.66 21.66
N SER A 131 -12.62 7.32 22.36
CA SER A 131 -11.39 8.13 22.38
C SER A 131 -10.10 7.41 21.98
N LYS A 132 -10.09 6.08 21.82
CA LYS A 132 -8.91 5.35 21.35
C LYS A 132 -8.87 5.34 19.82
N GLU A 133 -7.82 5.90 19.24
CA GLU A 133 -7.58 5.83 17.80
C GLU A 133 -7.20 4.42 17.38
N VAL A 134 -7.79 3.98 16.27
CA VAL A 134 -7.57 2.67 15.63
C VAL A 134 -7.58 2.86 14.12
N SER A 135 -6.94 1.95 13.37
CA SER A 135 -7.01 1.98 11.90
C SER A 135 -8.42 1.64 11.42
N ALA A 136 -8.98 2.43 10.51
CA ALA A 136 -10.28 2.15 9.89
C ALA A 136 -10.28 0.81 9.15
N LEU A 137 -9.16 0.48 8.50
CA LEU A 137 -8.98 -0.81 7.81
C LEU A 137 -8.95 -1.99 8.79
N SER A 138 -8.38 -1.82 9.98
CA SER A 138 -8.42 -2.87 11.01
C SER A 138 -9.85 -3.16 11.46
N LEU A 139 -10.68 -2.12 11.65
CA LEU A 139 -12.11 -2.30 11.95
C LEU A 139 -12.85 -2.98 10.78
N SER A 140 -12.49 -2.66 9.53
CA SER A 140 -12.97 -3.37 8.33
C SER A 140 -12.70 -4.85 8.41
N ASN A 141 -11.46 -5.21 8.70
CA ASN A 141 -11.01 -6.59 8.76
C ASN A 141 -11.69 -7.36 9.89
N GLU A 142 -11.96 -6.74 11.04
CA GLU A 142 -12.74 -7.38 12.13
C GLU A 142 -14.15 -7.79 11.65
N VAL A 143 -14.83 -6.90 10.91
CA VAL A 143 -16.17 -7.18 10.36
C VAL A 143 -16.09 -8.24 9.26
N LEU A 144 -15.17 -8.10 8.31
CA LEU A 144 -14.98 -9.04 7.21
C LEU A 144 -14.61 -10.45 7.73
N MET A 145 -13.75 -10.54 8.75
CA MET A 145 -13.37 -11.80 9.40
C MET A 145 -14.59 -12.49 10.03
N THR A 146 -15.43 -11.72 10.73
CA THR A 146 -16.65 -12.24 11.36
C THR A 146 -17.65 -12.76 10.32
N LEU A 147 -17.77 -12.06 9.19
CA LEU A 147 -18.64 -12.50 8.10
C LEU A 147 -18.09 -13.75 7.40
N ALA A 148 -16.79 -13.79 7.14
CA ALA A 148 -16.14 -14.96 6.54
C ALA A 148 -16.29 -16.20 7.42
N GLY A 149 -16.08 -16.09 8.73
CA GLY A 149 -16.31 -17.18 9.69
C GLY A 149 -17.74 -17.71 9.66
N LYS A 150 -18.75 -16.82 9.59
CA LYS A 150 -20.15 -17.25 9.46
C LYS A 150 -20.43 -18.01 8.16
N GLU A 151 -19.91 -17.53 7.04
CA GLU A 151 -20.06 -18.20 5.73
C GLU A 151 -19.34 -19.55 5.70
N MET A 152 -18.18 -19.65 6.37
CA MET A 152 -17.43 -20.90 6.55
C MET A 152 -18.05 -21.84 7.59
N ALA A 153 -19.03 -21.37 8.38
CA ALA A 153 -19.57 -22.04 9.56
C ALA A 153 -18.51 -22.36 10.65
N VAL A 154 -17.61 -21.40 10.89
CA VAL A 154 -16.54 -21.49 11.91
C VAL A 154 -16.52 -20.25 12.80
N ASP A 155 -16.44 -20.46 14.11
CA ASP A 155 -16.44 -19.38 15.12
C ASP A 155 -15.01 -18.91 15.50
N ASP A 156 -13.98 -19.66 15.12
CA ASP A 156 -12.57 -19.35 15.41
C ASP A 156 -11.91 -18.57 14.25
N GLN A 157 -11.29 -17.43 14.57
CA GLN A 157 -10.59 -16.60 13.59
C GLN A 157 -9.38 -17.31 12.98
N ASN A 158 -8.69 -18.17 13.74
CA ASN A 158 -7.53 -18.89 13.21
C ASN A 158 -7.94 -19.88 12.13
N ALA A 159 -9.05 -20.59 12.31
CA ALA A 159 -9.58 -21.49 11.29
C ALA A 159 -10.04 -20.76 10.01
N VAL A 160 -10.54 -19.52 10.13
CA VAL A 160 -10.81 -18.68 8.94
C VAL A 160 -9.51 -18.35 8.20
N LEU A 161 -8.46 -17.96 8.93
CA LEU A 161 -7.15 -17.66 8.35
C LEU A 161 -6.49 -18.88 7.70
N GLU A 162 -6.64 -20.06 8.30
CA GLU A 162 -6.18 -21.34 7.75
C GLU A 162 -6.92 -21.67 6.44
N ALA A 163 -8.25 -21.54 6.42
CA ALA A 163 -9.03 -21.75 5.20
C ALA A 163 -8.63 -20.79 4.06
N LEU A 164 -8.31 -19.53 4.38
CA LEU A 164 -7.83 -18.56 3.39
C LEU A 164 -6.43 -18.91 2.84
N ALA A 165 -5.62 -19.66 3.60
CA ALA A 165 -4.29 -20.06 3.18
C ALA A 165 -4.32 -21.10 2.05
N GLU A 166 -5.38 -21.90 1.95
CA GLU A 166 -5.57 -22.91 0.89
C GLU A 166 -6.52 -22.47 -0.23
N PHE A 167 -7.27 -21.37 -0.03
CA PHE A 167 -8.30 -20.92 -0.96
C PHE A 167 -7.74 -20.33 -2.26
N ARG A 168 -8.04 -20.94 -3.42
CA ARG A 168 -7.51 -20.50 -4.74
C ARG A 168 -8.47 -19.67 -5.60
N LEU A 169 -9.78 -19.72 -5.32
CA LEU A 169 -10.84 -19.25 -6.24
C LEU A 169 -10.99 -17.72 -6.34
N SER A 170 -10.06 -16.97 -5.76
CA SER A 170 -9.99 -15.52 -5.83
C SER A 170 -8.59 -15.08 -6.23
N ALA A 171 -8.49 -13.93 -6.89
CA ALA A 171 -7.20 -13.34 -7.28
C ALA A 171 -6.37 -12.81 -6.09
N SER A 172 -6.99 -12.60 -4.93
CA SER A 172 -6.33 -12.12 -3.71
C SER A 172 -6.03 -13.23 -2.69
N THR A 173 -6.28 -14.49 -3.05
CA THR A 173 -5.97 -15.68 -2.25
C THR A 173 -5.18 -16.67 -3.12
N PRO A 174 -4.34 -17.54 -2.57
CA PRO A 174 -4.20 -17.90 -1.16
C PRO A 174 -3.54 -16.80 -0.31
N TYR A 175 -4.04 -16.59 0.91
CA TYR A 175 -3.46 -15.67 1.88
C TYR A 175 -3.10 -16.43 3.16
N HIS A 176 -1.81 -16.68 3.34
CA HIS A 176 -1.30 -17.41 4.50
C HIS A 176 -0.82 -16.43 5.57
N HIS A 177 -1.65 -16.17 6.57
CA HIS A 177 -1.40 -15.10 7.55
C HIS A 177 -0.11 -15.28 8.38
N PRO A 178 0.21 -16.47 8.92
CA PRO A 178 1.50 -16.70 9.60
C PRO A 178 2.73 -16.45 8.71
N HIS A 179 2.74 -16.96 7.48
CA HIS A 179 3.80 -16.69 6.49
C HIS A 179 3.96 -15.17 6.25
N ALA A 180 2.85 -14.47 6.04
CA ALA A 180 2.87 -13.01 5.85
C ALA A 180 3.44 -12.29 7.09
N ARG A 181 3.03 -12.67 8.31
CA ARG A 181 3.57 -12.13 9.56
C ARG A 181 5.08 -12.34 9.69
N LEU A 182 5.54 -13.56 9.41
CA LEU A 182 6.96 -13.93 9.47
C LEU A 182 7.77 -13.12 8.45
N ARG A 183 7.29 -13.04 7.19
CA ARG A 183 7.91 -12.22 6.14
C ARG A 183 7.99 -10.74 6.53
N GLN A 184 6.90 -10.17 7.05
CA GLN A 184 6.88 -8.76 7.46
C GLN A 184 7.77 -8.53 8.69
N SER A 185 7.80 -9.44 9.66
CA SER A 185 8.74 -9.39 10.80
C SER A 185 10.20 -9.38 10.31
N ARG A 186 10.51 -10.24 9.34
CA ARG A 186 11.82 -10.28 8.70
C ARG A 186 12.15 -8.96 8.00
N ILE A 187 11.22 -8.36 7.26
CA ILE A 187 11.43 -7.06 6.59
C ILE A 187 11.73 -5.93 7.60
N GLN A 188 11.07 -5.92 8.77
CA GLN A 188 11.33 -4.93 9.82
C GLN A 188 12.74 -5.08 10.41
N LYS A 189 13.18 -6.32 10.69
CA LYS A 189 14.49 -6.60 11.33
C LYS A 189 15.66 -6.64 10.37
N ASP A 190 15.45 -7.13 9.15
CA ASP A 190 16.47 -7.35 8.14
C ASP A 190 16.07 -6.77 6.76
N PRO A 191 15.96 -5.43 6.66
CA PRO A 191 15.66 -4.78 5.40
C PRO A 191 16.79 -5.02 4.39
N LYS A 192 16.41 -5.51 3.20
CA LYS A 192 17.33 -5.88 2.10
C LYS A 192 18.30 -7.04 2.44
N PHE A 193 17.93 -7.93 3.36
CA PHE A 193 18.70 -9.15 3.66
C PHE A 193 20.14 -8.90 4.14
N LYS A 194 20.42 -7.77 4.81
CA LYS A 194 21.76 -7.42 5.29
C LYS A 194 22.25 -8.39 6.37
N GLN A 195 21.41 -8.73 7.33
CA GLN A 195 21.74 -9.65 8.43
C GLN A 195 21.94 -11.07 7.89
N LEU A 196 21.05 -11.51 7.00
CA LEU A 196 21.22 -12.80 6.33
C LEU A 196 22.50 -12.82 5.45
N ALA A 197 22.81 -11.75 4.72
CA ALA A 197 24.04 -11.66 3.94
C ALA A 197 25.32 -11.65 4.79
N ALA A 198 25.26 -11.08 6.00
CA ALA A 198 26.38 -11.04 6.95
C ALA A 198 26.64 -12.41 7.63
N ASN A 199 25.67 -13.32 7.62
CA ASN A 199 25.73 -14.63 8.27
C ASN A 199 25.60 -15.79 7.26
N PRO A 200 26.52 -15.91 6.29
CA PRO A 200 26.38 -16.82 5.15
C PRO A 200 26.38 -18.31 5.50
N ARG A 201 26.94 -18.74 6.65
CA ARG A 201 26.89 -20.14 7.07
C ARG A 201 25.50 -20.57 7.49
N VAL A 202 24.72 -19.68 8.11
CA VAL A 202 23.32 -19.96 8.46
C VAL A 202 22.44 -19.76 7.23
N THR A 203 22.64 -18.64 6.53
CA THR A 203 21.83 -18.30 5.35
C THR A 203 21.97 -19.32 4.22
N GLY A 204 23.14 -19.94 4.07
CA GLY A 204 23.39 -20.99 3.08
C GLY A 204 22.63 -22.30 3.34
N LEU A 205 21.98 -22.46 4.49
CA LEU A 205 21.15 -23.62 4.82
C LEU A 205 19.70 -23.50 4.29
N PHE A 206 19.24 -22.28 3.98
CA PHE A 206 17.89 -22.09 3.44
C PHE A 206 17.79 -22.60 2.01
N SER A 207 16.69 -23.30 1.70
CA SER A 207 16.36 -23.67 0.33
C SER A 207 16.02 -22.43 -0.52
N GLY A 208 16.20 -22.54 -1.85
CA GLY A 208 15.90 -21.47 -2.79
C GLY A 208 14.43 -21.01 -2.71
N ALA A 209 13.50 -21.96 -2.61
CA ALA A 209 12.07 -21.70 -2.44
C ALA A 209 11.77 -20.90 -1.15
N THR A 210 12.38 -21.27 -0.03
CA THR A 210 12.20 -20.54 1.24
C THR A 210 12.75 -19.12 1.15
N MET A 211 13.93 -18.94 0.56
CA MET A 211 14.50 -17.60 0.36
C MET A 211 13.64 -16.73 -0.56
N ALA A 212 13.08 -17.31 -1.62
CA ALA A 212 12.12 -16.65 -2.49
C ALA A 212 10.83 -16.27 -1.74
N GLY A 213 10.30 -17.18 -0.91
CA GLY A 213 9.15 -16.95 -0.02
C GLY A 213 9.36 -15.85 1.02
N MET A 214 10.57 -15.77 1.56
CA MET A 214 10.93 -14.64 2.42
C MET A 214 10.95 -13.35 1.60
N ALA A 215 11.53 -13.35 0.39
CA ALA A 215 11.69 -12.16 -0.45
C ALA A 215 10.37 -11.62 -1.00
N PHE A 216 9.52 -12.49 -1.51
CA PHE A 216 8.30 -12.18 -2.26
C PHE A 216 7.07 -12.61 -1.48
N ASP A 217 5.89 -12.10 -1.82
CA ASP A 217 4.66 -12.57 -1.17
C ASP A 217 4.20 -13.90 -1.76
N MET A 218 4.96 -14.96 -1.46
CA MET A 218 4.82 -16.29 -2.06
C MET A 218 4.56 -17.37 -1.00
N PRO A 219 3.35 -17.41 -0.40
CA PRO A 219 3.01 -18.41 0.59
C PRO A 219 3.02 -19.85 0.01
N PRO A 220 3.04 -20.89 0.85
CA PRO A 220 3.16 -22.29 0.41
C PRO A 220 2.15 -22.72 -0.67
N GLU A 221 0.89 -22.31 -0.54
CA GLU A 221 -0.12 -22.65 -1.54
C GLU A 221 0.09 -21.89 -2.87
N LEU A 222 0.57 -20.64 -2.82
CA LEU A 222 0.93 -19.91 -4.05
C LEU A 222 2.15 -20.55 -4.72
N TYR A 223 3.15 -20.98 -3.95
CA TYR A 223 4.25 -21.78 -4.47
C TYR A 223 3.73 -23.01 -5.22
N THR A 224 2.79 -23.75 -4.64
CA THR A 224 2.18 -24.92 -5.28
C THR A 224 1.46 -24.57 -6.58
N ILE A 225 0.71 -23.46 -6.62
CA ILE A 225 0.07 -22.96 -7.85
C ILE A 225 1.13 -22.64 -8.92
N LEU A 226 2.25 -22.04 -8.52
CA LEU A 226 3.29 -21.66 -9.47
C LEU A 226 4.03 -22.89 -10.02
N THR A 227 4.31 -23.90 -9.18
CA THR A 227 5.14 -25.05 -9.55
C THR A 227 4.39 -26.24 -10.14
N GLU A 228 3.06 -26.34 -9.97
CA GLU A 228 2.26 -27.46 -10.51
C GLU A 228 2.39 -27.60 -12.04
N GLU A 229 2.82 -28.74 -12.56
CA GLU A 229 2.98 -28.90 -14.01
C GLU A 229 1.62 -28.92 -14.73
N VAL A 230 1.47 -28.12 -15.78
CA VAL A 230 0.23 -28.05 -16.58
C VAL A 230 0.37 -28.96 -17.79
N THR A 231 -0.34 -30.09 -17.77
CA THR A 231 -0.38 -31.07 -18.87
C THR A 231 -1.79 -31.16 -19.45
N SER A 232 -1.94 -31.71 -20.65
CA SER A 232 -3.25 -31.92 -21.26
C SER A 232 -4.16 -32.86 -20.45
N GLU A 233 -3.57 -33.74 -19.63
CA GLU A 233 -4.31 -34.72 -18.81
C GLU A 233 -4.86 -34.11 -17.53
N ASN A 234 -4.12 -33.20 -16.89
CA ASN A 234 -4.50 -32.60 -15.60
C ASN A 234 -5.13 -31.21 -15.72
N ALA A 235 -5.05 -30.54 -16.88
CA ALA A 235 -5.48 -29.16 -17.06
C ALA A 235 -6.91 -28.89 -16.61
N ALA A 236 -7.87 -29.78 -16.90
CA ALA A 236 -9.26 -29.60 -16.47
C ALA A 236 -9.41 -29.65 -14.93
N ALA A 237 -8.70 -30.58 -14.27
CA ALA A 237 -8.73 -30.69 -12.81
C ALA A 237 -8.04 -29.49 -12.14
N LEU A 238 -6.90 -29.06 -12.69
CA LEU A 238 -6.19 -27.86 -12.21
C LEU A 238 -7.02 -26.59 -12.42
N TYR A 239 -7.74 -26.49 -13.52
CA TYR A 239 -8.63 -25.37 -13.79
C TYR A 239 -9.77 -25.30 -12.77
N ALA A 240 -10.46 -26.43 -12.53
CA ALA A 240 -11.48 -26.50 -11.49
C ALA A 240 -10.92 -26.15 -10.10
N LYS A 241 -9.69 -26.58 -9.79
CA LYS A 241 -9.02 -26.25 -8.51
C LYS A 241 -8.70 -24.74 -8.38
N ASN A 242 -8.28 -24.09 -9.46
CA ASN A 242 -7.83 -22.69 -9.45
C ASN A 242 -8.97 -21.67 -9.67
N PHE A 243 -10.02 -22.05 -10.40
CA PHE A 243 -11.08 -21.14 -10.86
C PHE A 243 -12.50 -21.61 -10.53
N GLY A 244 -12.68 -22.85 -10.09
CA GLY A 244 -13.99 -23.43 -9.81
C GLY A 244 -14.79 -23.63 -11.09
N ASP A 245 -16.07 -23.28 -11.05
CA ASP A 245 -17.02 -23.47 -12.16
C ASP A 245 -17.08 -22.27 -13.14
N LEU A 246 -16.07 -21.40 -13.14
CA LEU A 246 -16.03 -20.27 -14.06
C LEU A 246 -15.90 -20.74 -15.52
N PRO A 247 -16.69 -20.22 -16.47
CA PRO A 247 -16.50 -20.53 -17.89
C PRO A 247 -15.14 -20.03 -18.41
N GLU A 248 -14.50 -20.79 -19.28
CA GLU A 248 -13.21 -20.41 -19.89
C GLU A 248 -13.31 -19.09 -20.69
N GLU A 249 -14.40 -18.91 -21.42
CA GLU A 249 -14.73 -17.69 -22.17
C GLU A 249 -14.75 -16.43 -21.28
N TYR A 250 -15.14 -16.58 -20.02
CA TYR A 250 -15.16 -15.47 -19.07
C TYR A 250 -13.74 -14.95 -18.81
N LEU A 251 -12.75 -15.82 -18.65
CA LEU A 251 -11.37 -15.38 -18.37
C LEU A 251 -10.58 -15.03 -19.64
N LEU A 252 -11.01 -15.52 -20.81
CA LEU A 252 -10.46 -15.10 -22.09
C LEU A 252 -10.87 -13.68 -22.47
N ASN A 253 -12.05 -13.24 -22.04
CA ASN A 253 -12.51 -11.88 -22.26
C ASN A 253 -11.66 -10.87 -21.42
N PRO A 254 -11.00 -9.89 -22.06
CA PRO A 254 -10.13 -8.93 -21.36
C PRO A 254 -10.81 -8.14 -20.23
N GLN A 255 -12.07 -7.72 -20.41
CA GLN A 255 -12.82 -6.95 -19.39
C GLN A 255 -13.16 -7.80 -18.16
N SER A 256 -13.47 -9.07 -18.37
CA SER A 256 -13.76 -10.02 -17.29
C SER A 256 -12.48 -10.46 -16.57
N LEU A 257 -11.37 -10.67 -17.30
CA LEU A 257 -10.04 -10.89 -16.73
C LEU A 257 -9.62 -9.71 -15.86
N ARG A 258 -9.80 -8.49 -16.36
CA ARG A 258 -9.58 -7.24 -15.63
C ARG A 258 -10.32 -7.22 -14.30
N ARG A 259 -11.61 -7.58 -14.30
CA ARG A 259 -12.44 -7.62 -13.08
C ARG A 259 -12.02 -8.73 -12.12
N TYR A 260 -11.69 -9.91 -12.63
CA TYR A 260 -11.31 -11.06 -11.80
C TYR A 260 -10.04 -10.79 -11.01
N TYR A 261 -9.00 -10.31 -11.70
CA TYR A 261 -7.74 -9.97 -11.04
C TYR A 261 -7.79 -8.59 -10.38
N GLY A 262 -8.56 -7.64 -10.90
CA GLY A 262 -8.52 -6.23 -10.49
C GLY A 262 -7.34 -5.51 -11.13
N LEU A 263 -7.21 -5.63 -12.45
CA LEU A 263 -6.14 -5.01 -13.26
C LEU A 263 -6.60 -3.67 -13.86
N SER A 264 -5.65 -2.84 -14.30
CA SER A 264 -5.91 -1.72 -15.22
C SER A 264 -6.00 -2.22 -16.67
N ASP A 265 -6.46 -1.39 -17.61
CA ASP A 265 -6.47 -1.76 -19.03
C ASP A 265 -5.04 -1.96 -19.57
N GLU A 266 -4.11 -1.09 -19.17
CA GLU A 266 -2.68 -1.21 -19.50
C GLU A 266 -2.10 -2.52 -18.96
N GLU A 267 -2.38 -2.86 -17.70
CA GLU A 267 -1.91 -4.11 -17.10
C GLU A 267 -2.44 -5.36 -17.80
N VAL A 268 -3.68 -5.34 -18.32
CA VAL A 268 -4.21 -6.46 -19.10
C VAL A 268 -3.41 -6.63 -20.40
N THR A 269 -3.11 -5.54 -21.09
CA THR A 269 -2.34 -5.58 -22.36
C THR A 269 -0.92 -6.10 -22.20
N LEU A 270 -0.32 -5.98 -21.01
CA LEU A 270 1.00 -6.57 -20.71
C LEU A 270 0.99 -8.11 -20.74
N PHE A 271 -0.16 -8.74 -20.46
CA PHE A 271 -0.28 -10.20 -20.42
C PHE A 271 -0.94 -10.79 -21.67
N THR A 272 -1.92 -10.10 -22.27
CA THR A 272 -2.69 -10.63 -23.40
C THR A 272 -3.19 -9.51 -24.31
N THR A 273 -3.15 -9.73 -25.62
CA THR A 273 -3.67 -8.81 -26.65
C THR A 273 -4.79 -9.43 -27.49
N ILE A 274 -5.42 -10.49 -26.97
CA ILE A 274 -6.58 -11.14 -27.60
C ILE A 274 -7.72 -10.12 -27.69
N ASP A 275 -8.15 -9.83 -28.91
CA ASP A 275 -9.32 -9.01 -29.18
C ASP A 275 -10.59 -9.89 -29.21
N TRP A 276 -11.56 -9.53 -28.37
CA TRP A 276 -12.83 -10.24 -28.23
C TRP A 276 -14.02 -9.44 -28.81
N GLU A 277 -13.81 -8.21 -29.31
CA GLU A 277 -14.89 -7.32 -29.78
C GLU A 277 -15.13 -7.36 -31.31
N GLY A 278 -14.45 -8.24 -32.05
CA GLY A 278 -14.37 -8.17 -33.52
C GLY A 278 -15.33 -9.02 -34.38
N GLU A 279 -15.70 -10.26 -34.00
CA GLU A 279 -16.45 -11.17 -34.89
C GLU A 279 -17.38 -12.13 -34.12
N GLN A 280 -18.41 -12.67 -34.79
CA GLN A 280 -19.44 -13.58 -34.23
C GLN A 280 -18.87 -14.86 -33.59
N ASP A 281 -17.59 -15.17 -33.81
CA ASP A 281 -16.87 -16.33 -33.30
C ASP A 281 -15.74 -15.98 -32.28
N GLY A 282 -15.68 -14.73 -31.79
CA GLY A 282 -14.86 -14.38 -30.61
C GLY A 282 -13.34 -14.26 -30.83
N GLY A 283 -12.86 -13.81 -32.00
CA GLY A 283 -11.44 -13.55 -32.23
C GLY A 283 -11.18 -12.47 -33.27
N GLY A 284 -10.88 -11.23 -32.82
CA GLY A 284 -10.30 -10.20 -33.68
C GLY A 284 -8.82 -10.48 -33.98
N GLU A 285 -8.22 -9.74 -34.91
CA GLU A 285 -6.81 -9.94 -35.32
C GLU A 285 -5.79 -9.69 -34.20
N GLY A 286 -6.22 -9.07 -33.08
CA GLY A 286 -5.36 -8.64 -31.98
C GLY A 286 -4.40 -7.53 -32.40
N GLU A 287 -3.66 -6.99 -31.43
CA GLU A 287 -2.63 -5.97 -31.69
C GLU A 287 -1.27 -6.42 -31.17
N TYR A 288 -0.21 -5.97 -31.84
CA TYR A 288 1.16 -6.12 -31.35
C TYR A 288 1.43 -5.05 -30.30
N VAL A 289 1.72 -5.47 -29.07
CA VAL A 289 2.17 -4.60 -27.96
C VAL A 289 3.53 -5.10 -27.51
N ASP A 290 4.53 -4.21 -27.46
CA ASP A 290 5.94 -4.55 -27.22
C ASP A 290 6.46 -5.67 -28.13
N ASN A 291 6.08 -5.64 -29.42
CA ASN A 291 6.39 -6.67 -30.41
C ASN A 291 5.84 -8.07 -30.06
N VAL A 292 4.83 -8.17 -29.21
CA VAL A 292 4.14 -9.43 -28.92
C VAL A 292 2.66 -9.35 -29.32
N LEU A 293 2.22 -10.35 -30.06
CA LEU A 293 0.81 -10.59 -30.39
C LEU A 293 0.35 -11.85 -29.67
N THR A 294 -0.79 -11.78 -28.99
CA THR A 294 -1.53 -12.96 -28.53
C THR A 294 -2.89 -12.98 -29.19
N THR A 295 -3.21 -14.05 -29.92
CA THR A 295 -4.48 -14.17 -30.66
C THR A 295 -5.00 -15.60 -30.61
N MET A 296 -6.28 -15.79 -30.90
CA MET A 296 -6.94 -17.09 -30.88
C MET A 296 -7.42 -17.47 -32.27
N ILE A 297 -7.09 -18.69 -32.70
CA ILE A 297 -7.53 -19.26 -33.98
C ILE A 297 -7.92 -20.71 -33.75
N ASP A 298 -9.11 -21.10 -34.21
CA ASP A 298 -9.63 -22.47 -34.12
C ASP A 298 -9.55 -23.07 -32.69
N GLY A 299 -9.76 -22.22 -31.66
CA GLY A 299 -9.70 -22.61 -30.25
C GLY A 299 -8.29 -22.78 -29.65
N ALA A 300 -7.23 -22.59 -30.44
CA ALA A 300 -5.85 -22.54 -29.95
C ALA A 300 -5.39 -21.09 -29.76
N VAL A 301 -4.60 -20.84 -28.71
CA VAL A 301 -4.01 -19.53 -28.43
C VAL A 301 -2.60 -19.50 -29.00
N TYR A 302 -2.36 -18.56 -29.92
CA TYR A 302 -1.07 -18.30 -30.52
C TYR A 302 -0.47 -17.07 -29.88
N ARG A 303 0.80 -17.18 -29.48
CA ARG A 303 1.57 -16.05 -28.98
C ARG A 303 2.84 -15.91 -29.81
N LEU A 304 2.93 -14.81 -30.55
CA LEU A 304 4.00 -14.51 -31.48
C LEU A 304 4.80 -13.33 -30.92
N GLN A 305 6.10 -13.54 -30.71
CA GLN A 305 7.04 -12.49 -30.35
C GLN A 305 7.90 -12.16 -31.57
N CYS A 306 7.82 -10.92 -32.05
CA CYS A 306 8.70 -10.40 -33.08
C CYS A 306 10.02 -9.94 -32.46
N GLY A 307 11.14 -10.43 -33.01
CA GLY A 307 12.47 -10.00 -32.63
C GLY A 307 12.80 -8.61 -33.19
N GLN A 308 13.81 -7.96 -32.62
CA GLN A 308 14.27 -6.66 -33.09
C GLN A 308 14.79 -6.71 -34.53
N HIS A 309 14.53 -5.64 -35.27
CA HIS A 309 14.98 -5.45 -36.64
C HIS A 309 15.45 -3.99 -36.85
N TYR A 310 16.52 -3.79 -37.60
CA TYR A 310 17.15 -2.47 -37.74
C TYR A 310 16.85 -1.78 -39.08
N THR A 311 16.47 -2.56 -40.10
CA THR A 311 16.15 -2.06 -41.44
C THR A 311 14.68 -1.72 -41.63
N LEU A 312 13.84 -2.16 -40.70
CA LEU A 312 12.38 -2.01 -40.72
C LEU A 312 11.94 -1.14 -39.54
N GLY A 313 10.86 -0.38 -39.73
CA GLY A 313 10.19 0.38 -38.68
C GLY A 313 9.29 -0.51 -37.84
N PHE A 314 8.61 -1.45 -38.48
CA PHE A 314 7.93 -2.58 -37.84
C PHE A 314 7.82 -3.74 -38.84
N ALA A 315 7.64 -4.95 -38.33
CA ALA A 315 7.17 -6.08 -39.09
C ALA A 315 6.36 -7.01 -38.19
N TRP A 316 5.09 -7.18 -38.54
CA TRP A 316 4.10 -7.84 -37.72
C TRP A 316 3.42 -8.94 -38.53
N LEU A 317 3.42 -10.15 -37.96
CA LEU A 317 2.86 -11.34 -38.58
C LEU A 317 1.53 -11.68 -37.90
N PHE A 318 0.43 -11.64 -38.65
CA PHE A 318 -0.91 -11.95 -38.16
C PHE A 318 -1.37 -13.28 -38.72
N PRO A 319 -1.62 -14.30 -37.88
CA PRO A 319 -2.11 -15.59 -38.35
C PRO A 319 -3.59 -15.49 -38.81
N LYS A 320 -3.94 -16.15 -39.93
CA LYS A 320 -5.32 -16.13 -40.51
C LYS A 320 -5.97 -17.53 -40.58
N GLY A 321 -5.29 -18.56 -40.11
CA GLY A 321 -5.70 -19.97 -40.25
C GLY A 321 -5.20 -20.63 -41.54
N ASN A 322 -5.25 -21.97 -41.59
CA ASN A 322 -4.86 -22.80 -42.74
C ASN A 322 -3.46 -22.52 -43.33
N GLY A 323 -2.50 -22.06 -42.53
CA GLY A 323 -1.13 -21.73 -42.97
C GLY A 323 -0.99 -20.39 -43.69
N ALA A 324 -2.04 -19.57 -43.74
CA ALA A 324 -2.00 -18.21 -44.27
C ALA A 324 -1.67 -17.19 -43.18
N TYR A 325 -0.78 -16.24 -43.49
CA TYR A 325 -0.38 -15.16 -42.59
C TYR A 325 -0.38 -13.84 -43.32
N GLU A 326 -0.91 -12.81 -42.68
CA GLU A 326 -0.76 -11.45 -43.13
C GLU A 326 0.48 -10.84 -42.49
N LEU A 327 1.46 -10.47 -43.32
CA LEU A 327 2.67 -9.79 -42.91
C LEU A 327 2.52 -8.30 -43.21
N ARG A 328 2.44 -7.48 -42.16
CA ARG A 328 2.46 -6.02 -42.23
C ARG A 328 3.86 -5.53 -41.90
N PHE A 329 4.45 -4.65 -42.70
CA PHE A 329 5.81 -4.16 -42.45
C PHE A 329 6.05 -2.75 -43.00
N SER A 330 7.11 -2.11 -42.51
CA SER A 330 7.56 -0.78 -42.94
C SER A 330 9.08 -0.76 -43.01
N TYR A 331 9.67 -0.18 -44.06
CA TYR A 331 11.12 0.04 -44.16
C TYR A 331 11.49 1.41 -43.57
N ASN A 332 12.66 1.48 -42.92
CA ASN A 332 13.17 2.76 -42.39
C ASN A 332 13.71 3.67 -43.51
N ASP A 333 14.31 3.07 -44.54
CA ASP A 333 14.95 3.77 -45.64
C ASP A 333 14.28 3.53 -47.00
N ALA A 334 14.25 4.58 -47.82
CA ALA A 334 13.73 4.51 -49.19
C ALA A 334 14.75 3.85 -50.13
N HIS A 335 14.40 2.70 -50.70
CA HIS A 335 15.27 1.94 -51.61
C HIS A 335 14.68 1.87 -53.04
N GLN A 336 14.53 3.03 -53.69
CA GLN A 336 13.88 3.20 -55.01
C GLN A 336 14.53 2.38 -56.16
N ALA A 337 15.77 1.90 -55.99
CA ALA A 337 16.49 1.13 -57.00
C ALA A 337 16.10 -0.36 -57.06
N PHE A 338 15.33 -0.88 -56.10
CA PHE A 338 14.97 -2.30 -56.00
C PHE A 338 13.46 -2.45 -56.19
N LYS A 339 13.04 -2.92 -57.38
CA LYS A 339 11.63 -2.87 -57.82
C LYS A 339 10.82 -4.16 -57.60
N ALA A 340 11.48 -5.24 -57.21
CA ALA A 340 10.86 -6.53 -56.97
C ALA A 340 10.97 -6.91 -55.48
N PHE A 341 10.04 -7.74 -54.99
CA PHE A 341 9.98 -8.12 -53.58
C PHE A 341 9.63 -9.59 -53.38
N ARG A 342 10.31 -10.22 -52.42
CA ARG A 342 10.08 -11.62 -52.05
C ARG A 342 10.33 -11.86 -50.57
N VAL A 343 9.68 -12.87 -50.02
CA VAL A 343 9.80 -13.32 -48.62
C VAL A 343 10.18 -14.80 -48.61
N HIS A 344 11.22 -15.14 -47.85
CA HIS A 344 11.70 -16.51 -47.69
C HIS A 344 11.86 -16.90 -46.22
N LEU A 345 11.77 -18.20 -45.94
CA LEU A 345 12.09 -18.79 -44.64
C LEU A 345 13.60 -19.12 -44.54
N ASN A 346 14.06 -19.45 -43.33
CA ASN A 346 15.45 -19.82 -43.03
C ASN A 346 16.06 -20.94 -43.88
N ASP A 347 15.24 -21.88 -44.33
CA ASP A 347 15.66 -22.99 -45.19
C ASP A 347 15.79 -22.62 -46.67
N GLY A 348 15.51 -21.35 -47.02
CA GLY A 348 15.48 -20.84 -48.38
C GLY A 348 14.16 -21.07 -49.13
N GLY A 349 13.12 -21.56 -48.45
CA GLY A 349 11.79 -21.72 -49.01
C GLY A 349 11.09 -20.38 -49.27
N THR A 350 10.71 -20.12 -50.53
CA THR A 350 9.96 -18.93 -50.93
C THR A 350 8.50 -18.99 -50.44
N LEU A 351 8.11 -18.04 -49.61
CA LEU A 351 6.74 -17.92 -49.07
C LEU A 351 5.88 -16.91 -49.86
N PHE A 352 6.52 -15.93 -50.47
CA PHE A 352 5.91 -14.91 -51.32
C PHE A 352 6.96 -14.39 -52.30
N ASP A 353 6.60 -14.21 -53.58
CA ASP A 353 7.47 -13.59 -54.57
C ASP A 353 6.61 -12.80 -55.56
N ASN A 354 6.90 -11.50 -55.69
CA ASN A 354 6.24 -10.63 -56.65
C ASN A 354 7.29 -9.77 -57.38
N PRO A 355 7.66 -10.15 -58.62
CA PRO A 355 8.68 -9.44 -59.39
C PRO A 355 8.23 -8.04 -59.87
N ASP A 356 6.92 -7.76 -59.83
CA ASP A 356 6.32 -6.54 -60.34
C ASP A 356 5.85 -5.58 -59.22
N TRP A 357 6.11 -5.92 -57.96
CA TRP A 357 5.69 -5.12 -56.81
C TRP A 357 6.85 -4.58 -56.01
N THR A 358 6.88 -3.26 -55.87
CA THR A 358 7.74 -2.54 -54.93
C THR A 358 6.90 -2.16 -53.70
N PRO A 359 7.11 -2.77 -52.52
CA PRO A 359 6.35 -2.40 -51.34
C PRO A 359 6.63 -0.93 -50.97
N PRO A 360 5.60 -0.14 -50.58
CA PRO A 360 5.81 1.21 -50.10
C PRO A 360 6.74 1.21 -48.88
N ASP A 361 7.45 2.31 -48.66
CA ASP A 361 8.37 2.41 -47.52
C ASP A 361 7.61 2.42 -46.17
N ALA A 362 6.37 2.92 -46.15
CA ALA A 362 5.50 2.89 -44.98
C ALA A 362 4.27 2.00 -45.20
N GLY A 363 4.00 1.09 -44.25
CA GLY A 363 2.73 0.36 -44.14
C GLY A 363 2.42 -0.61 -45.28
N ALA A 364 3.41 -1.40 -45.72
CA ALA A 364 3.19 -2.46 -46.70
C ALA A 364 2.50 -3.68 -46.06
N THR A 365 1.76 -4.44 -46.86
CA THR A 365 1.09 -5.68 -46.41
C THR A 365 1.14 -6.72 -47.52
N CYS A 366 1.44 -7.97 -47.17
CA CYS A 366 1.30 -9.12 -48.06
C CYS A 366 0.84 -10.35 -47.29
N VAL A 367 0.34 -11.36 -48.00
CA VAL A 367 -0.04 -12.65 -47.43
C VAL A 367 1.04 -13.68 -47.76
N VAL A 368 1.62 -14.30 -46.75
CA VAL A 368 2.61 -15.38 -46.89
C VAL A 368 1.97 -16.72 -46.54
N GLN A 369 2.39 -17.78 -47.22
CA GLN A 369 1.88 -19.14 -47.02
C GLN A 369 2.96 -20.02 -46.39
N ILE A 370 2.74 -20.47 -45.15
CA ILE A 370 3.64 -21.39 -44.44
C ILE A 370 2.93 -22.75 -44.36
N ALA A 371 3.29 -23.64 -45.29
CA ALA A 371 2.55 -24.88 -45.60
C ALA A 371 2.45 -25.89 -44.43
N SER A 372 3.32 -25.78 -43.42
CA SER A 372 3.33 -26.61 -42.21
C SER A 372 2.50 -26.03 -41.05
N GLY A 373 1.77 -24.93 -41.25
CA GLY A 373 1.21 -24.12 -40.15
C GLY A 373 2.27 -23.25 -39.48
N VAL A 374 1.95 -22.61 -38.34
CA VAL A 374 2.95 -21.79 -37.64
C VAL A 374 4.03 -22.73 -37.11
N PRO A 375 5.32 -22.54 -37.44
CA PRO A 375 6.38 -23.26 -36.79
C PRO A 375 6.36 -22.88 -35.30
N GLU A 376 6.07 -23.83 -34.43
CA GLU A 376 6.27 -23.65 -32.99
C GLU A 376 7.77 -23.53 -32.72
N GLY A 377 8.16 -22.52 -31.94
CA GLY A 377 9.54 -22.12 -31.72
C GLY A 377 10.01 -20.98 -32.64
N SER A 378 11.34 -20.82 -32.71
CA SER A 378 11.96 -19.69 -33.40
C SER A 378 12.19 -19.95 -34.89
N PHE A 379 11.79 -18.98 -35.73
CA PHE A 379 12.11 -18.94 -37.16
C PHE A 379 12.41 -17.52 -37.61
N THR A 380 13.00 -17.35 -38.79
CA THR A 380 13.29 -16.03 -39.36
C THR A 380 12.71 -15.92 -40.76
N LEU A 381 12.08 -14.79 -41.02
CA LEU A 381 11.65 -14.37 -42.34
C LEU A 381 12.68 -13.42 -42.94
N TYR A 382 13.04 -13.64 -44.19
CA TYR A 382 13.91 -12.77 -44.95
C TYR A 382 13.09 -12.00 -45.98
N LEU A 383 12.92 -10.71 -45.75
CA LEU A 383 12.26 -9.79 -46.68
C LEU A 383 13.32 -9.21 -47.61
N GLU A 384 13.22 -9.54 -48.90
CA GLU A 384 14.20 -9.12 -49.88
C GLU A 384 13.57 -8.20 -50.93
N ARG A 385 14.12 -6.98 -51.03
CA ARG A 385 13.94 -6.14 -52.21
C ARG A 385 15.07 -6.46 -53.19
N TYR A 386 14.76 -6.86 -54.42
CA TYR A 386 15.76 -7.33 -55.37
C TYR A 386 15.64 -6.68 -56.76
N ARG A 387 16.71 -6.81 -57.54
CA ARG A 387 16.84 -6.35 -58.93
C ARG A 387 17.03 -7.54 -59.87
N GLN A 388 16.74 -7.33 -61.15
CA GLN A 388 16.89 -8.37 -62.19
C GLN A 388 18.35 -8.82 -62.42
N ASP A 389 19.35 -8.05 -61.97
CA ASP A 389 20.77 -8.40 -62.02
C ASP A 389 21.25 -9.22 -60.80
N GLY A 390 20.33 -9.60 -59.90
CA GLY A 390 20.62 -10.47 -58.76
C GLY A 390 21.06 -9.75 -57.48
N LEU A 391 21.19 -8.42 -57.50
CA LEU A 391 21.42 -7.63 -56.29
C LEU A 391 20.16 -7.55 -55.44
N PHE A 392 20.30 -7.71 -54.12
CA PHE A 392 19.20 -7.62 -53.17
C PHE A 392 19.60 -6.89 -51.88
N ILE A 393 18.60 -6.29 -51.23
CA ILE A 393 18.67 -5.82 -49.84
C ILE A 393 17.78 -6.76 -49.04
N ARG A 394 18.33 -7.33 -47.98
CA ARG A 394 17.66 -8.32 -47.12
C ARG A 394 17.41 -7.73 -45.74
N ALA A 395 16.20 -7.90 -45.25
CA ALA A 395 15.82 -7.61 -43.87
C ALA A 395 15.42 -8.92 -43.17
N PRO A 396 16.27 -9.46 -42.26
CA PRO A 396 15.90 -10.58 -41.42
C PRO A 396 14.94 -10.14 -40.30
N ILE A 397 13.91 -10.94 -40.04
CA ILE A 397 12.98 -10.74 -38.93
C ILE A 397 12.80 -12.08 -38.22
N ALA A 398 13.26 -12.17 -36.98
CA ALA A 398 13.04 -13.35 -36.17
C ALA A 398 11.64 -13.30 -35.54
N TYR A 399 10.96 -14.44 -35.50
CA TYR A 399 9.74 -14.65 -34.72
C TYR A 399 9.96 -15.83 -33.80
N ASP A 400 9.51 -15.72 -32.57
CA ASP A 400 9.36 -16.85 -31.65
C ASP A 400 7.87 -17.08 -31.41
N VAL A 401 7.39 -18.29 -31.68
CA VAL A 401 5.98 -18.61 -31.57
C VAL A 401 5.73 -19.75 -30.59
N SER A 402 4.88 -19.48 -29.61
CA SER A 402 4.34 -20.49 -28.70
C SER A 402 2.86 -20.71 -28.98
N ILE A 403 2.44 -21.97 -28.94
CA ILE A 403 1.07 -22.36 -29.27
C ILE A 403 0.49 -23.12 -28.08
N SER A 404 -0.55 -22.57 -27.46
CA SER A 404 -1.36 -23.29 -26.48
C SER A 404 -2.58 -23.89 -27.17
N ARG A 405 -2.53 -25.20 -27.42
CA ARG A 405 -3.63 -25.95 -28.07
C ARG A 405 -4.86 -26.13 -27.18
N SER A 406 -4.80 -25.68 -25.93
CA SER A 406 -5.89 -25.68 -24.97
C SER A 406 -6.01 -24.29 -24.35
N ALA A 407 -7.18 -23.68 -24.48
CA ALA A 407 -7.52 -22.43 -23.81
C ALA A 407 -7.35 -22.55 -22.28
N VAL A 408 -7.79 -23.67 -21.71
CA VAL A 408 -7.61 -24.01 -20.29
C VAL A 408 -6.14 -23.97 -19.87
N ALA A 409 -5.25 -24.62 -20.62
CA ALA A 409 -3.82 -24.62 -20.31
C ALA A 409 -3.20 -23.22 -20.42
N TYR A 410 -3.64 -22.41 -21.38
CA TYR A 410 -3.22 -21.01 -21.51
C TYR A 410 -3.67 -20.19 -20.29
N LEU A 411 -4.93 -20.30 -19.88
CA LEU A 411 -5.48 -19.59 -18.72
C LEU A 411 -4.77 -19.97 -17.40
N LEU A 412 -4.36 -21.23 -17.25
CA LEU A 412 -3.54 -21.67 -16.11
C LEU A 412 -2.14 -21.04 -16.12
N LYS A 413 -1.47 -20.98 -17.28
CA LYS A 413 -0.17 -20.28 -17.40
C LYS A 413 -0.32 -18.78 -17.15
N LEU A 414 -1.39 -18.17 -17.66
CA LEU A 414 -1.73 -16.76 -17.43
C LEU A 414 -2.00 -16.47 -15.94
N ASN A 415 -2.71 -17.37 -15.24
CA ASN A 415 -2.91 -17.30 -13.78
C ASN A 415 -1.58 -17.23 -13.04
N LYS A 416 -0.65 -18.13 -13.37
CA LYS A 416 0.69 -18.18 -12.77
C LYS A 416 1.46 -16.90 -13.03
N ALA A 417 1.46 -16.41 -14.27
CA ALA A 417 2.16 -15.18 -14.66
C ALA A 417 1.64 -13.96 -13.89
N ILE A 418 0.32 -13.76 -13.82
CA ILE A 418 -0.29 -12.64 -13.09
C ILE A 418 0.00 -12.73 -11.58
N ARG A 419 -0.08 -13.93 -11.00
CA ARG A 419 0.20 -14.12 -9.56
C ARG A 419 1.68 -13.94 -9.24
N LEU A 420 2.59 -14.41 -10.09
CA LEU A 420 4.03 -14.20 -9.95
C LEU A 420 4.38 -12.71 -10.05
N TRP A 421 3.78 -12.00 -11.01
CA TRP A 421 3.90 -10.56 -11.16
C TRP A 421 3.48 -9.82 -9.89
N ARG A 422 2.33 -10.16 -9.30
CA ARG A 422 1.87 -9.58 -8.03
C ARG A 422 2.78 -9.88 -6.85
N ALA A 423 3.27 -11.11 -6.76
CA ALA A 423 4.12 -11.53 -5.64
C ALA A 423 5.49 -10.85 -5.67
N THR A 424 6.03 -10.60 -6.87
CA THR A 424 7.40 -10.08 -7.08
C THR A 424 7.46 -8.57 -7.30
N GLY A 425 6.44 -7.99 -7.92
CA GLY A 425 6.40 -6.59 -8.35
C GLY A 425 7.34 -6.26 -9.52
N MET A 426 7.95 -7.26 -10.16
CA MET A 426 8.82 -7.07 -11.34
C MET A 426 7.98 -6.92 -12.62
N HIS A 427 8.49 -6.23 -13.65
CA HIS A 427 7.77 -6.07 -14.91
C HIS A 427 7.45 -7.43 -15.58
N PRO A 428 6.24 -7.67 -16.14
CA PRO A 428 5.87 -8.96 -16.73
C PRO A 428 6.84 -9.48 -17.79
N ARG A 429 7.38 -8.60 -18.64
CA ARG A 429 8.37 -8.96 -19.67
C ARG A 429 9.69 -9.41 -19.07
N ALA A 430 10.16 -8.74 -18.03
CA ALA A 430 11.37 -9.15 -17.33
C ALA A 430 11.17 -10.52 -16.63
N LEU A 431 10.02 -10.74 -16.01
CA LEU A 431 9.67 -12.03 -15.42
C LEU A 431 9.63 -13.14 -16.46
N GLU A 432 9.03 -12.89 -17.62
CA GLU A 432 9.03 -13.82 -18.74
C GLU A 432 10.45 -14.17 -19.18
N THR A 433 11.31 -13.18 -19.40
CA THR A 433 12.73 -13.40 -19.74
C THR A 433 13.45 -14.26 -18.69
N ILE A 434 13.22 -13.99 -17.40
CA ILE A 434 13.85 -14.74 -16.29
C ILE A 434 13.32 -16.19 -16.26
N VAL A 435 12.00 -16.39 -16.35
CA VAL A 435 11.38 -17.72 -16.33
C VAL A 435 11.86 -18.54 -17.52
N ASN A 436 11.81 -17.97 -18.72
CA ASN A 436 12.23 -18.63 -19.96
C ASN A 436 13.73 -18.95 -19.98
N SER A 437 14.57 -18.22 -19.24
CA SER A 437 15.99 -18.52 -19.12
C SER A 437 16.29 -19.82 -18.36
N VAL A 438 15.34 -20.32 -17.58
CA VAL A 438 15.44 -21.59 -16.83
C VAL A 438 14.60 -22.66 -17.50
N ASN A 439 13.31 -22.41 -17.65
CA ASN A 439 12.35 -23.33 -18.24
C ASN A 439 11.16 -22.56 -18.80
N SER A 440 10.98 -22.59 -20.11
CA SER A 440 9.88 -21.89 -20.79
C SER A 440 8.49 -22.54 -20.60
N ASN A 441 8.45 -23.77 -20.10
CA ASN A 441 7.20 -24.53 -19.97
C ASN A 441 6.59 -24.47 -18.57
N ASN A 442 7.40 -24.42 -17.52
CA ASN A 442 6.94 -24.41 -16.13
C ASN A 442 7.86 -23.60 -15.22
N ILE A 443 7.31 -23.05 -14.13
CA ILE A 443 8.09 -22.41 -13.08
C ILE A 443 8.56 -23.51 -12.12
N THR A 444 9.86 -23.62 -11.91
CA THR A 444 10.48 -24.64 -11.03
C THR A 444 11.12 -24.01 -9.80
N ASP A 445 11.63 -24.84 -8.88
CA ASP A 445 12.44 -24.38 -7.75
C ASP A 445 13.68 -23.60 -8.21
N GLU A 446 14.30 -24.01 -9.32
CA GLU A 446 15.42 -23.25 -9.90
C GLU A 446 14.97 -21.87 -10.40
N THR A 447 13.78 -21.77 -10.99
CA THR A 447 13.21 -20.48 -11.42
C THR A 447 13.01 -19.53 -10.23
N LEU A 448 12.44 -20.02 -9.14
CA LEU A 448 12.20 -19.22 -7.93
C LEU A 448 13.50 -18.81 -7.24
N GLN A 449 14.48 -19.72 -7.20
CA GLN A 449 15.81 -19.41 -6.71
C GLN A 449 16.49 -18.33 -7.55
N LEU A 450 16.41 -18.41 -8.88
CA LEU A 450 16.96 -17.39 -9.78
C LEU A 450 16.27 -16.04 -9.57
N LEU A 451 14.94 -15.99 -9.45
CA LEU A 451 14.21 -14.76 -9.15
C LEU A 451 14.69 -14.10 -7.85
N PHE A 452 14.93 -14.90 -6.81
CA PHE A 452 15.52 -14.40 -5.57
C PHE A 452 16.94 -13.83 -5.80
N GLN A 453 17.78 -14.52 -6.56
CA GLN A 453 19.14 -14.02 -6.87
C GLN A 453 19.11 -12.72 -7.67
N VAL A 454 18.26 -12.65 -8.70
CA VAL A 454 18.03 -11.44 -9.49
C VAL A 454 17.63 -10.29 -8.57
N GLN A 455 16.64 -10.50 -7.69
CA GLN A 455 16.20 -9.46 -6.77
C GLN A 455 17.30 -9.01 -5.80
N ARG A 456 18.13 -9.94 -5.33
CA ARG A 456 19.29 -9.61 -4.49
C ARG A 456 20.31 -8.77 -5.25
N CYS A 457 20.59 -9.10 -6.52
CA CYS A 457 21.46 -8.33 -7.40
C CYS A 457 20.90 -6.91 -7.64
N VAL A 458 19.60 -6.79 -7.96
CA VAL A 458 18.90 -5.49 -8.09
C VAL A 458 19.08 -4.66 -6.82
N GLN A 459 18.85 -5.24 -5.65
CA GLN A 459 18.97 -4.52 -4.37
C GLN A 459 20.41 -4.13 -4.01
N ARG A 460 21.39 -4.96 -4.39
CA ARG A 460 22.81 -4.75 -4.07
C ARG A 460 23.48 -3.74 -4.98
N TYR A 461 23.17 -3.77 -6.28
CA TYR A 461 23.87 -3.01 -7.32
C TYR A 461 23.02 -1.88 -7.93
N GLY A 462 21.69 -1.87 -7.71
CA GLY A 462 20.80 -0.86 -8.28
C GLY A 462 20.65 -0.97 -9.80
N VAL A 463 20.72 -2.18 -10.34
CA VAL A 463 20.55 -2.49 -11.77
C VAL A 463 19.13 -2.98 -12.06
N GLU A 464 18.71 -2.93 -13.32
CA GLU A 464 17.41 -3.47 -13.76
C GLU A 464 17.36 -5.01 -13.66
N PRO A 465 16.16 -5.63 -13.51
CA PRO A 465 16.03 -7.09 -13.37
C PRO A 465 16.67 -7.88 -14.52
N GLU A 466 16.59 -7.40 -15.76
CA GLU A 466 17.20 -8.07 -16.91
C GLU A 466 18.74 -7.98 -16.90
N GLU A 467 19.32 -6.86 -16.45
CA GLU A 467 20.77 -6.78 -16.25
C GLU A 467 21.20 -7.70 -15.11
N ALA A 468 20.44 -7.73 -14.01
CA ALA A 468 20.69 -8.65 -12.90
C ALA A 468 20.61 -10.13 -13.31
N LEU A 469 19.72 -10.50 -14.24
CA LEU A 469 19.69 -11.82 -14.86
C LEU A 469 21.02 -12.11 -15.57
N VAL A 470 21.53 -11.16 -16.37
CA VAL A 470 22.81 -11.32 -17.07
C VAL A 470 23.98 -11.44 -16.10
N LEU A 471 24.01 -10.63 -15.04
CA LEU A 471 25.01 -10.75 -13.97
C LEU A 471 24.97 -12.13 -13.29
N SER A 472 23.82 -12.79 -13.33
CA SER A 472 23.59 -14.13 -12.79
C SER A 472 23.77 -15.23 -13.84
N GLY A 473 24.34 -14.93 -15.02
CA GLY A 473 24.64 -15.90 -16.08
C GLY A 473 23.54 -16.08 -17.14
N GLY A 474 22.45 -15.31 -17.10
CA GLY A 474 21.40 -15.35 -18.11
C GLY A 474 21.73 -14.55 -19.39
N PRO A 475 20.91 -14.67 -20.44
CA PRO A 475 21.13 -13.96 -21.71
C PRO A 475 20.71 -12.49 -21.64
N LEU A 476 21.35 -11.64 -22.46
CA LEU A 476 20.91 -10.27 -22.72
C LEU A 476 19.53 -10.30 -23.41
N SER A 477 18.58 -9.51 -22.91
CA SER A 477 17.27 -9.37 -23.53
C SER A 477 17.41 -8.71 -24.90
N GLN A 478 16.83 -9.34 -25.91
CA GLN A 478 16.81 -8.84 -27.29
C GLN A 478 15.48 -8.16 -27.64
N SER A 479 14.52 -8.12 -26.71
CA SER A 479 13.24 -7.44 -26.87
C SER A 479 13.18 -6.28 -25.90
N GLY A 480 12.72 -5.13 -26.38
CA GLY A 480 12.44 -3.97 -25.56
C GLY A 480 10.95 -3.92 -25.20
N TYR A 481 10.61 -3.13 -24.21
CA TYR A 481 9.24 -2.89 -23.76
C TYR A 481 9.10 -1.45 -23.23
N ASP A 482 7.88 -0.94 -23.16
CA ASP A 482 7.57 0.44 -22.73
C ASP A 482 8.33 1.50 -23.57
N ASP A 483 8.37 1.30 -24.88
CA ASP A 483 9.12 2.13 -25.85
C ASP A 483 10.65 2.21 -25.61
N ASN A 484 11.20 1.40 -24.70
CA ASN A 484 12.63 1.32 -24.46
C ASN A 484 13.31 0.34 -25.43
N GLN A 485 14.57 0.64 -25.75
CA GLN A 485 15.43 -0.29 -26.48
C GLN A 485 15.71 -1.54 -25.64
N SER A 486 15.91 -2.69 -26.29
CA SER A 486 16.31 -3.93 -25.61
C SER A 486 17.62 -3.73 -24.84
N LEU A 487 17.87 -4.51 -23.77
CA LEU A 487 19.14 -4.41 -23.05
C LEU A 487 20.34 -4.67 -23.96
N PHE A 488 20.19 -5.59 -24.94
CA PHE A 488 21.19 -5.83 -25.96
C PHE A 488 21.52 -4.55 -26.75
N ASP A 489 20.51 -3.83 -27.22
CA ASP A 489 20.69 -2.61 -28.00
C ASP A 489 21.26 -1.47 -27.17
N GLN A 490 20.80 -1.31 -25.93
CA GLN A 490 21.37 -0.36 -24.98
C GLN A 490 22.89 -0.55 -24.81
N VAL A 491 23.35 -1.81 -24.81
CA VAL A 491 24.75 -2.15 -24.62
C VAL A 491 25.57 -2.00 -25.91
N PHE A 492 25.05 -2.46 -27.06
CA PHE A 492 25.84 -2.54 -28.29
C PHE A 492 25.51 -1.47 -29.34
N ASN A 493 24.28 -0.96 -29.37
CA ASN A 493 23.72 -0.16 -30.45
C ASN A 493 23.26 1.25 -30.04
N SER A 494 23.62 1.75 -28.85
CA SER A 494 23.21 3.09 -28.39
C SER A 494 24.40 4.06 -28.24
N PRO A 495 24.73 4.89 -29.25
CA PRO A 495 24.21 4.89 -30.63
C PRO A 495 24.91 3.83 -31.53
N PRO A 496 24.36 3.45 -32.69
CA PRO A 496 25.00 2.51 -33.60
C PRO A 496 26.36 3.05 -34.07
N LEU A 497 27.38 2.19 -34.10
CA LEU A 497 28.74 2.63 -34.48
C LEU A 497 28.80 2.82 -36.00
N ASN A 498 29.25 3.99 -36.46
CA ASN A 498 29.28 4.35 -37.89
C ASN A 498 27.92 4.22 -38.63
N GLY A 499 26.80 4.22 -37.90
CA GLY A 499 25.48 4.00 -38.49
C GLY A 499 25.16 2.53 -38.81
N GLU A 500 26.05 1.59 -38.48
CA GLU A 500 25.84 0.16 -38.64
C GLU A 500 25.36 -0.46 -37.32
N SER A 501 24.34 -1.33 -37.41
CA SER A 501 23.77 -2.04 -36.24
C SER A 501 24.49 -3.36 -36.02
N PHE A 502 24.81 -3.66 -34.77
CA PHE A 502 25.42 -4.91 -34.35
C PHE A 502 24.35 -5.90 -33.89
N ALA A 503 24.47 -7.17 -34.27
CA ALA A 503 23.55 -8.24 -33.88
C ALA A 503 24.32 -9.53 -33.58
N PRO A 504 23.78 -10.42 -32.73
CA PRO A 504 24.41 -11.72 -32.50
C PRO A 504 24.49 -12.53 -33.79
N SER A 505 25.60 -13.25 -33.98
CA SER A 505 25.83 -14.05 -35.17
C SER A 505 26.68 -15.29 -34.86
N THR A 506 26.80 -16.18 -35.85
CA THR A 506 27.71 -17.34 -35.77
C THR A 506 29.14 -17.00 -36.20
N THR A 507 29.42 -15.73 -36.52
CA THR A 507 30.75 -15.25 -36.91
C THR A 507 31.74 -15.49 -35.80
N GLN A 508 32.88 -16.09 -36.16
CA GLN A 508 34.01 -16.30 -35.27
C GLN A 508 35.07 -15.24 -35.55
N ILE A 509 35.47 -14.51 -34.51
CA ILE A 509 36.50 -13.46 -34.58
C ILE A 509 37.68 -13.84 -33.70
N ASN A 510 38.85 -13.26 -33.96
CA ASN A 510 40.06 -13.49 -33.17
C ASN A 510 40.36 -12.27 -32.28
N LEU A 511 40.30 -12.43 -30.96
CA LEU A 511 40.50 -11.38 -29.95
C LEU A 511 41.96 -11.23 -29.48
N LEU A 512 42.94 -11.88 -30.11
CA LEU A 512 44.36 -11.62 -29.80
C LEU A 512 44.71 -10.15 -30.11
N PRO A 513 45.46 -9.46 -29.22
CA PRO A 513 45.84 -8.06 -29.43
C PRO A 513 46.60 -7.83 -30.74
N ASP A 514 47.39 -8.81 -31.20
CA ASP A 514 48.16 -8.72 -32.45
C ASP A 514 47.26 -8.74 -33.71
N ASN A 515 46.02 -9.21 -33.61
CA ASN A 515 45.05 -9.26 -34.71
C ASN A 515 44.06 -8.08 -34.68
N ALA A 516 44.40 -6.96 -34.02
CA ALA A 516 43.47 -5.84 -33.80
C ALA A 516 42.83 -5.24 -35.08
N ALA A 517 43.45 -5.42 -36.26
CA ALA A 517 42.93 -4.92 -37.53
C ALA A 517 41.80 -5.77 -38.13
N ASP A 518 41.69 -7.05 -37.76
CA ASP A 518 40.65 -7.96 -38.26
C ASP A 518 39.33 -7.72 -37.55
N HIS A 519 38.20 -7.76 -38.29
CA HIS A 519 36.85 -7.55 -37.73
C HIS A 519 36.78 -6.27 -36.88
N SER A 520 37.33 -5.18 -37.40
CA SER A 520 37.55 -3.93 -36.66
C SER A 520 36.25 -3.28 -36.20
N PHE A 521 35.15 -3.44 -36.95
CA PHE A 521 33.83 -3.00 -36.56
C PHE A 521 33.33 -3.74 -35.32
N GLU A 522 33.27 -5.08 -35.38
CA GLU A 522 32.78 -5.90 -34.28
C GLU A 522 33.62 -5.71 -33.02
N LYS A 523 34.96 -5.68 -33.15
CA LYS A 523 35.85 -5.41 -32.00
C LYS A 523 35.65 -4.02 -31.42
N ALA A 524 35.45 -2.99 -32.24
CA ALA A 524 35.18 -1.65 -31.74
C ALA A 524 33.86 -1.57 -30.97
N VAL A 525 32.82 -2.27 -31.45
CA VAL A 525 31.54 -2.41 -30.73
C VAL A 525 31.73 -3.11 -29.39
N LEU A 526 32.45 -4.25 -29.36
CA LEU A 526 32.73 -4.99 -28.12
C LEU A 526 33.55 -4.15 -27.12
N LYS A 527 34.59 -3.44 -27.58
CA LYS A 527 35.39 -2.55 -26.74
C LYS A 527 34.56 -1.46 -26.08
N ARG A 528 33.65 -0.85 -26.85
CA ARG A 528 32.71 0.17 -26.34
C ARG A 528 31.73 -0.41 -25.33
N ALA A 529 31.09 -1.54 -25.66
CA ALA A 529 30.09 -2.20 -24.82
C ALA A 529 30.66 -2.65 -23.47
N PHE A 530 31.85 -3.28 -23.50
CA PHE A 530 32.50 -3.80 -22.30
C PHE A 530 33.38 -2.78 -21.59
N ASN A 531 33.61 -1.62 -22.22
CA ASN A 531 34.48 -0.54 -21.74
C ASN A 531 35.92 -1.01 -21.47
N VAL A 532 36.53 -1.62 -22.48
CA VAL A 532 37.89 -2.19 -22.44
C VAL A 532 38.64 -1.90 -23.73
N ASP A 533 39.97 -2.06 -23.70
CA ASP A 533 40.83 -2.06 -24.88
C ASP A 533 41.00 -3.48 -25.45
N ASP A 534 41.84 -3.65 -26.49
CA ASP A 534 42.06 -4.95 -27.13
C ASP A 534 42.70 -5.97 -26.16
N VAL A 535 43.56 -5.51 -25.24
CA VAL A 535 44.15 -6.34 -24.18
C VAL A 535 43.07 -6.77 -23.18
N GLY A 536 42.19 -5.86 -22.79
CA GLY A 536 41.07 -6.14 -21.91
C GLY A 536 40.04 -7.08 -22.51
N LEU A 537 39.77 -7.01 -23.83
CA LEU A 537 38.94 -8.00 -24.54
C LEU A 537 39.53 -9.40 -24.47
N PHE A 538 40.83 -9.53 -24.75
CA PHE A 538 41.51 -10.83 -24.64
C PHE A 538 41.54 -11.33 -23.18
N THR A 539 41.70 -10.42 -22.22
CA THR A 539 41.64 -10.76 -20.80
C THR A 539 40.26 -11.28 -20.43
N LEU A 540 39.18 -10.61 -20.83
CA LEU A 540 37.80 -11.08 -20.61
C LEU A 540 37.57 -12.46 -21.23
N LEU A 541 38.05 -12.70 -22.45
CA LEU A 541 37.99 -14.01 -23.10
C LEU A 541 38.71 -15.05 -22.25
N SER A 542 39.89 -14.73 -21.72
CA SER A 542 40.66 -15.62 -20.86
C SER A 542 39.97 -15.90 -19.52
N LEU A 543 39.12 -15.00 -19.02
CA LEU A 543 38.29 -15.25 -17.82
C LEU A 543 37.10 -16.16 -18.13
N PHE A 544 36.48 -15.97 -19.28
CA PHE A 544 35.35 -16.77 -19.73
C PHE A 544 35.79 -18.19 -20.11
N ASP A 545 36.79 -18.30 -20.98
CA ASP A 545 37.38 -19.54 -21.49
C ASP A 545 38.91 -19.44 -21.61
N ASN A 546 39.62 -19.91 -20.58
CA ASN A 546 41.08 -19.94 -20.54
C ASN A 546 41.72 -21.05 -21.40
N SER A 547 40.94 -21.87 -22.11
CA SER A 547 41.47 -22.89 -23.03
C SER A 547 41.83 -22.33 -24.40
N VAL A 548 41.30 -21.15 -24.75
CA VAL A 548 41.45 -20.54 -26.07
C VAL A 548 42.73 -19.71 -26.16
N SER A 549 43.87 -20.39 -26.24
CA SER A 549 45.15 -19.72 -26.56
C SER A 549 45.17 -19.09 -27.96
N THR A 550 44.21 -19.44 -28.82
CA THR A 550 44.08 -18.96 -30.19
C THR A 550 43.34 -17.63 -30.32
N GLY A 551 42.71 -17.13 -29.25
CA GLY A 551 41.87 -15.92 -29.24
C GLY A 551 40.52 -16.05 -29.95
N ALA A 552 40.09 -17.25 -30.35
CA ALA A 552 38.86 -17.44 -31.10
C ALA A 552 37.59 -17.21 -30.25
N PHE A 553 36.70 -16.33 -30.70
CA PHE A 553 35.46 -15.97 -30.01
C PHE A 553 34.29 -15.93 -30.99
N THR A 554 33.20 -16.63 -30.69
CA THR A 554 31.98 -16.62 -31.51
C THR A 554 31.02 -15.56 -30.99
N LEU A 555 30.49 -14.71 -31.88
CA LEU A 555 29.61 -13.57 -31.58
C LEU A 555 28.14 -13.95 -31.28
N ASN A 556 27.91 -15.14 -30.72
CA ASN A 556 26.55 -15.55 -30.36
C ASN A 556 26.08 -14.86 -29.06
N LEU A 557 24.77 -14.81 -28.84
CA LEU A 557 24.17 -14.07 -27.72
C LEU A 557 24.71 -14.52 -26.35
N LYS A 558 24.88 -15.83 -26.17
CA LYS A 558 25.37 -16.45 -24.94
C LYS A 558 26.76 -15.96 -24.57
N ASN A 559 27.70 -16.04 -25.51
CA ASN A 559 29.07 -15.59 -25.33
C ASN A 559 29.16 -14.07 -25.09
N LEU A 560 28.36 -13.29 -25.83
CA LEU A 560 28.28 -11.84 -25.64
C LEU A 560 27.76 -11.46 -24.25
N SER A 561 26.74 -12.18 -23.77
CA SER A 561 26.14 -11.97 -22.44
C SER A 561 27.13 -12.29 -21.33
N ALA A 562 27.88 -13.40 -21.44
CA ALA A 562 28.89 -13.78 -20.45
C ALA A 562 30.05 -12.76 -20.39
N MET A 563 30.55 -12.31 -21.54
CA MET A 563 31.59 -11.28 -21.62
C MET A 563 31.11 -9.95 -21.04
N TYR A 564 29.86 -9.57 -21.32
CA TYR A 564 29.22 -8.40 -20.72
C TYR A 564 29.16 -8.54 -19.20
N ALA A 565 28.62 -9.65 -18.68
CA ALA A 565 28.49 -9.94 -17.25
C ALA A 565 29.83 -9.81 -16.53
N LEU A 566 30.90 -10.42 -17.04
CA LEU A 566 32.25 -10.33 -16.48
C LEU A 566 32.81 -8.90 -16.48
N SER A 567 32.61 -8.16 -17.58
CA SER A 567 33.00 -6.74 -17.63
C SER A 567 32.25 -5.90 -16.59
N ARG A 568 30.99 -6.25 -16.30
CA ARG A 568 30.15 -5.59 -15.32
C ARG A 568 30.50 -6.00 -13.89
N TRP A 569 30.84 -7.26 -13.64
CA TRP A 569 31.36 -7.72 -12.36
C TRP A 569 32.60 -6.91 -11.97
N ALA A 570 33.55 -6.73 -12.88
CA ALA A 570 34.75 -5.92 -12.63
C ALA A 570 34.36 -4.48 -12.24
N ARG A 571 33.55 -3.80 -13.07
CA ARG A 571 33.12 -2.41 -12.87
C ARG A 571 32.33 -2.19 -11.57
N LEU A 572 31.34 -3.05 -11.28
CA LEU A 572 30.48 -2.94 -10.10
C LEU A 572 31.26 -3.12 -8.78
N HIS A 573 32.37 -3.84 -8.81
CA HIS A 573 33.24 -4.07 -7.66
C HIS A 573 34.44 -3.10 -7.60
N GLY A 574 34.53 -2.15 -8.54
CA GLY A 574 35.67 -1.22 -8.61
C GLY A 574 36.99 -1.89 -8.97
N LEU A 575 36.95 -3.00 -9.73
CA LEU A 575 38.10 -3.76 -10.19
C LEU A 575 38.32 -3.54 -11.70
N SER A 576 39.57 -3.65 -12.14
CA SER A 576 39.89 -3.91 -13.55
C SER A 576 39.58 -5.37 -13.92
N VAL A 577 39.47 -5.66 -15.22
CA VAL A 577 39.27 -7.06 -15.69
C VAL A 577 40.43 -7.96 -15.27
N ALA A 578 41.66 -7.45 -15.29
CA ALA A 578 42.84 -8.21 -14.85
C ALA A 578 42.76 -8.52 -13.34
N GLU A 579 42.37 -7.55 -12.52
CA GLU A 579 42.17 -7.72 -11.08
C GLU A 579 41.04 -8.71 -10.78
N LEU A 580 39.93 -8.67 -11.52
CA LEU A 580 38.88 -9.68 -11.41
C LEU A 580 39.46 -11.08 -11.68
N GLY A 581 40.26 -11.24 -12.73
CA GLY A 581 40.94 -12.50 -13.02
C GLY A 581 41.85 -13.00 -11.92
N GLN A 582 42.64 -12.11 -11.34
CA GLN A 582 43.49 -12.42 -10.19
C GLN A 582 42.65 -12.87 -8.99
N LEU A 583 41.54 -12.19 -8.72
CA LEU A 583 40.64 -12.51 -7.62
C LEU A 583 39.99 -13.88 -7.80
N LEU A 584 39.44 -14.16 -8.98
CA LEU A 584 38.81 -15.44 -9.31
C LEU A 584 39.82 -16.60 -9.17
N LYS A 585 41.05 -16.40 -9.67
CA LYS A 585 42.14 -17.37 -9.54
C LYS A 585 42.56 -17.58 -8.08
N ALA A 586 42.66 -16.51 -7.28
CA ALA A 586 43.04 -16.60 -5.87
C ALA A 586 41.95 -17.27 -5.00
N ALA A 587 40.69 -17.16 -5.42
CA ALA A 587 39.54 -17.79 -4.79
C ALA A 587 39.31 -19.24 -5.23
N ASP A 588 40.13 -19.77 -6.15
CA ASP A 588 40.01 -21.11 -6.73
C ASP A 588 38.63 -21.36 -7.38
N LEU A 589 38.08 -20.35 -8.03
CA LEU A 589 36.79 -20.47 -8.72
C LEU A 589 36.95 -21.15 -10.09
N PRO A 590 36.10 -22.13 -10.46
CA PRO A 590 36.20 -22.89 -11.71
C PRO A 590 36.07 -22.05 -13.00
N ARG A 591 36.13 -22.72 -14.15
CA ARG A 591 35.97 -22.09 -15.49
C ARG A 591 34.50 -21.85 -15.82
N LEU A 592 34.15 -20.64 -16.25
CA LEU A 592 32.77 -20.27 -16.61
C LEU A 592 32.27 -20.97 -17.89
N ALA A 593 33.13 -21.19 -18.88
CA ALA A 593 32.76 -21.83 -20.15
C ALA A 593 32.31 -23.30 -20.04
N SER A 594 32.59 -23.97 -18.91
CA SER A 594 32.15 -25.36 -18.71
C SER A 594 30.67 -25.49 -18.37
N GLU A 595 30.08 -24.48 -17.71
CA GLU A 595 28.69 -24.46 -17.26
C GLU A 595 28.05 -23.07 -17.52
N PRO A 596 28.07 -22.57 -18.77
CA PRO A 596 27.73 -21.18 -19.10
C PRO A 596 26.23 -20.85 -18.93
N GLU A 597 25.38 -21.85 -18.77
CA GLU A 597 23.93 -21.70 -18.55
C GLU A 597 23.53 -21.93 -17.08
N ASN A 598 24.48 -22.32 -16.22
CA ASN A 598 24.21 -22.60 -14.82
C ASN A 598 24.14 -21.30 -14.00
N THR A 599 22.98 -20.66 -14.01
CA THR A 599 22.77 -19.36 -13.34
C THR A 599 23.01 -19.41 -11.83
N GLN A 600 22.80 -20.57 -11.19
CA GLN A 600 23.08 -20.77 -9.77
C GLN A 600 24.59 -20.68 -9.48
N LEU A 601 25.41 -21.30 -10.32
CA LEU A 601 26.87 -21.25 -10.22
C LEU A 601 27.37 -19.80 -10.36
N TRP A 602 26.91 -19.11 -11.41
CA TRP A 602 27.24 -17.70 -11.67
C TRP A 602 26.85 -16.80 -10.49
N SER A 603 25.63 -16.96 -9.97
CA SER A 603 25.14 -16.20 -8.80
C SER A 603 26.01 -16.43 -7.56
N GLY A 604 26.37 -17.69 -7.29
CA GLY A 604 27.25 -18.05 -6.17
C GLY A 604 28.64 -17.40 -6.30
N TRP A 605 29.19 -17.36 -7.51
CA TRP A 605 30.50 -16.74 -7.75
C TRP A 605 30.44 -15.21 -7.66
N LEU A 606 29.38 -14.58 -8.18
CA LEU A 606 29.17 -13.14 -8.02
C LEU A 606 29.09 -12.77 -6.53
N GLN A 607 28.37 -13.55 -5.72
CA GLN A 607 28.32 -13.34 -4.28
C GLN A 607 29.69 -13.52 -3.61
N LYS A 608 30.47 -14.50 -4.06
CA LYS A 608 31.84 -14.70 -3.57
C LYS A 608 32.72 -13.51 -3.93
N VAL A 609 32.64 -12.99 -5.14
CA VAL A 609 33.35 -11.78 -5.58
C VAL A 609 32.97 -10.56 -4.74
N ASP A 610 31.66 -10.34 -4.48
CA ASP A 610 31.19 -9.25 -3.63
C ASP A 610 31.74 -9.37 -2.21
N SER A 611 31.61 -10.55 -1.60
CA SER A 611 32.11 -10.84 -0.26
C SER A 611 33.63 -10.63 -0.15
N LEU A 612 34.40 -11.13 -1.13
CA LEU A 612 35.84 -10.97 -1.15
C LEU A 612 36.27 -9.51 -1.33
N THR A 613 35.61 -8.79 -2.23
CA THR A 613 35.91 -7.37 -2.47
C THR A 613 35.62 -6.54 -1.22
N GLN A 614 34.49 -6.78 -0.54
CA GLN A 614 34.18 -6.15 0.73
C GLN A 614 35.22 -6.49 1.81
N TRP A 615 35.65 -7.75 1.90
CA TRP A 615 36.67 -8.20 2.84
C TRP A 615 38.02 -7.50 2.61
N LEU A 616 38.44 -7.36 1.34
CA LEU A 616 39.66 -6.64 0.94
C LEU A 616 39.59 -5.16 1.34
N ASN A 617 38.48 -4.50 0.98
CA ASN A 617 38.23 -3.09 1.28
C ASN A 617 38.23 -2.82 2.79
N ALA A 618 37.56 -3.67 3.58
CA ALA A 618 37.51 -3.56 5.04
C ALA A 618 38.91 -3.66 5.68
N ARG A 619 39.82 -4.42 5.06
CA ARG A 619 41.20 -4.63 5.54
C ARG A 619 42.24 -3.76 4.87
N LYS A 620 41.83 -2.93 3.90
CA LYS A 620 42.72 -2.09 3.09
C LYS A 620 43.83 -2.91 2.40
N LEU A 621 43.51 -4.15 2.00
CA LEU A 621 44.41 -5.02 1.27
C LEU A 621 44.17 -4.86 -0.23
N THR A 622 45.24 -4.76 -1.01
CA THR A 622 45.17 -4.79 -2.48
C THR A 622 45.28 -6.21 -3.00
N LEU A 623 44.77 -6.48 -4.21
CA LEU A 623 44.92 -7.78 -4.87
C LEU A 623 46.38 -8.17 -5.07
N ALA A 624 47.24 -7.21 -5.44
CA ALA A 624 48.68 -7.43 -5.52
C ALA A 624 49.29 -7.86 -4.18
N SER A 625 48.79 -7.35 -3.05
CA SER A 625 49.22 -7.78 -1.72
C SER A 625 48.78 -9.22 -1.45
N VAL A 626 47.55 -9.57 -1.80
CA VAL A 626 47.06 -10.96 -1.67
C VAL A 626 47.88 -11.91 -2.53
N GLU A 627 48.13 -11.58 -3.79
CA GLU A 627 48.96 -12.37 -4.69
C GLU A 627 50.38 -12.54 -4.14
N LEU A 628 50.98 -11.48 -3.60
CA LEU A 628 52.28 -11.56 -2.92
C LEU A 628 52.26 -12.54 -1.74
N LEU A 629 51.17 -12.61 -0.99
CA LEU A 629 51.03 -13.47 0.18
C LEU A 629 50.67 -14.93 -0.17
N THR A 630 49.98 -15.18 -1.28
CA THR A 630 49.49 -16.53 -1.64
C THR A 630 50.29 -17.21 -2.74
N ARG A 631 51.07 -16.48 -3.55
CA ARG A 631 51.82 -17.07 -4.67
C ARG A 631 52.83 -18.13 -4.20
N PRO A 632 53.05 -19.20 -4.99
CA PRO A 632 54.15 -20.13 -4.75
C PRO A 632 55.51 -19.44 -4.75
N THR A 633 56.44 -20.00 -3.98
CA THR A 633 57.83 -19.54 -3.97
C THR A 633 58.52 -19.95 -5.27
N PHE A 634 59.27 -19.05 -5.89
CA PHE A 634 60.02 -19.33 -7.12
C PHE A 634 61.49 -18.88 -6.99
N ILE A 635 62.34 -19.43 -7.87
CA ILE A 635 63.77 -19.10 -7.90
C ILE A 635 63.96 -17.70 -8.46
N GLN A 636 64.67 -16.85 -7.73
CA GLN A 636 64.97 -15.48 -8.12
C GLN A 636 66.31 -15.01 -7.57
N VAL A 637 66.82 -13.89 -8.11
CA VAL A 637 68.07 -13.28 -7.67
C VAL A 637 67.91 -12.73 -6.24
N ALA A 638 68.91 -12.95 -5.39
CA ALA A 638 68.89 -12.47 -4.01
C ALA A 638 68.93 -10.94 -3.96
N SER A 639 68.02 -10.33 -3.22
CA SER A 639 68.13 -8.91 -2.84
C SER A 639 69.20 -8.71 -1.77
N THR A 640 69.52 -7.46 -1.47
CA THR A 640 70.47 -7.11 -0.40
C THR A 640 70.04 -7.69 0.95
N GLU A 641 68.75 -7.63 1.27
CA GLU A 641 68.16 -8.10 2.52
C GLU A 641 68.16 -9.63 2.61
N ILE A 642 67.82 -10.33 1.52
CA ILE A 642 67.86 -11.79 1.49
C ILE A 642 69.28 -12.32 1.51
N SER A 643 70.22 -11.62 0.87
CA SER A 643 71.65 -11.97 0.95
C SER A 643 72.14 -11.84 2.39
N ALA A 644 71.79 -10.75 3.08
CA ALA A 644 72.13 -10.56 4.49
C ALA A 644 71.50 -11.62 5.41
N LEU A 645 70.23 -11.98 5.18
CA LEU A 645 69.56 -13.08 5.89
C LEU A 645 70.29 -14.41 5.67
N LEU A 646 70.61 -14.75 4.42
CA LEU A 646 71.30 -15.99 4.09
C LEU A 646 72.71 -16.05 4.71
N ASP A 647 73.43 -14.93 4.75
CA ASP A 647 74.76 -14.85 5.37
C ASP A 647 74.72 -15.00 6.89
N GLU A 648 73.66 -14.50 7.56
CA GLU A 648 73.45 -14.75 8.99
C GLU A 648 73.06 -16.22 9.26
N VAL A 649 72.20 -16.80 8.42
CA VAL A 649 71.85 -18.22 8.49
C VAL A 649 73.09 -19.10 8.32
N LYS A 650 73.94 -18.83 7.32
CA LYS A 650 75.21 -19.53 7.11
C LYS A 650 76.12 -19.48 8.34
N ARG A 651 76.27 -18.29 8.95
CA ARG A 651 77.06 -18.13 10.17
C ARG A 651 76.57 -19.02 11.32
N VAL A 652 75.25 -19.14 11.48
CA VAL A 652 74.67 -20.02 12.51
C VAL A 652 74.89 -21.49 12.19
N ILE A 653 74.75 -21.90 10.92
CA ILE A 653 74.98 -23.27 10.48
C ILE A 653 76.45 -23.67 10.65
N ASP A 654 77.39 -22.83 10.20
CA ASP A 654 78.83 -23.07 10.32
C ASP A 654 79.27 -23.19 11.79
N ALA A 655 78.65 -22.42 12.69
CA ALA A 655 78.94 -22.46 14.12
C ALA A 655 78.33 -23.68 14.84
N ASN A 656 77.36 -24.38 14.25
CA ASN A 656 76.58 -25.45 14.89
C ASN A 656 76.40 -26.68 13.97
N GLY A 657 77.43 -27.02 13.19
CA GLY A 657 77.36 -28.11 12.20
C GLY A 657 77.07 -29.51 12.78
N ASP A 658 77.11 -29.69 14.10
CA ASP A 658 76.75 -30.91 14.83
C ASP A 658 75.24 -31.04 15.14
N ALA A 659 74.40 -30.11 14.70
CA ALA A 659 72.95 -30.19 14.89
C ALA A 659 72.33 -31.35 14.09
N ASP A 660 71.91 -32.41 14.79
CA ASP A 660 71.49 -33.72 14.25
C ASP A 660 69.98 -33.95 14.19
N THR A 661 69.19 -33.05 14.81
CA THR A 661 67.72 -33.14 14.84
C THR A 661 67.08 -31.89 14.27
N LEU A 662 65.96 -32.06 13.56
CA LEU A 662 65.15 -30.96 13.00
C LEU A 662 64.77 -29.94 14.08
N ALA A 663 64.38 -30.39 15.27
CA ALA A 663 64.02 -29.51 16.38
C ALA A 663 65.20 -28.61 16.83
N LYS A 664 66.41 -29.18 16.95
CA LYS A 664 67.63 -28.43 17.30
C LYS A 664 67.96 -27.43 16.19
N ARG A 665 67.90 -27.84 14.91
CA ARG A 665 68.12 -26.97 13.74
C ARG A 665 67.12 -25.79 13.69
N ILE A 666 65.82 -26.05 13.91
CA ILE A 666 64.79 -25.00 13.98
C ILE A 666 65.07 -24.01 15.12
N SER A 667 65.38 -24.50 16.33
CA SER A 667 65.65 -23.65 17.49
C SER A 667 66.89 -22.75 17.31
N LEU A 668 67.89 -23.20 16.54
CA LEU A 668 69.10 -22.44 16.22
C LEU A 668 68.86 -21.37 15.15
N LEU A 669 67.99 -21.65 14.17
CA LEU A 669 67.63 -20.68 13.13
C LEU A 669 66.63 -19.61 13.61
N ALA A 670 65.79 -19.91 14.61
CA ALA A 670 64.73 -19.03 15.06
C ALA A 670 65.21 -17.61 15.49
N PRO A 671 66.30 -17.44 16.28
CA PRO A 671 66.81 -16.11 16.64
C PRO A 671 67.21 -15.25 15.42
N VAL A 672 67.74 -15.88 14.36
CA VAL A 672 68.11 -15.19 13.11
C VAL A 672 66.87 -14.64 12.42
N LEU A 673 65.80 -15.43 12.34
CA LEU A 673 64.55 -14.98 11.75
C LEU A 673 63.90 -13.86 12.57
N VAL A 674 64.00 -13.91 13.90
CA VAL A 674 63.53 -12.82 14.78
C VAL A 674 64.18 -11.49 14.42
N SER A 675 65.51 -11.45 14.32
CA SER A 675 66.23 -10.22 13.98
C SER A 675 66.03 -9.78 12.53
N SER A 676 66.07 -10.73 11.58
CA SER A 676 66.14 -10.42 10.15
C SER A 676 64.77 -10.20 9.50
N LEU A 677 63.71 -10.80 10.04
CA LEU A 677 62.34 -10.68 9.53
C LEU A 677 61.41 -9.90 10.48
N ALA A 678 61.97 -9.31 11.55
CA ALA A 678 61.24 -8.53 12.56
C ALA A 678 60.08 -9.30 13.25
N LEU A 679 60.25 -10.61 13.46
CA LEU A 679 59.29 -11.41 14.20
C LEU A 679 59.35 -11.10 15.71
N PRO A 680 58.23 -11.17 16.44
CA PRO A 680 58.18 -10.68 17.83
C PRO A 680 58.82 -11.62 18.86
N SER A 681 59.04 -12.90 18.55
CA SER A 681 59.64 -13.87 19.47
C SER A 681 60.20 -15.08 18.73
N ALA A 682 61.11 -15.82 19.38
CA ALA A 682 61.67 -17.06 18.85
C ALA A 682 60.57 -18.10 18.58
N ALA A 683 59.55 -18.23 19.44
CA ALA A 683 58.45 -19.17 19.25
C ALA A 683 57.64 -18.94 17.96
N VAL A 684 57.46 -17.67 17.56
CA VAL A 684 56.84 -17.32 16.27
C VAL A 684 57.75 -17.72 15.11
N ALA A 685 59.06 -17.46 15.22
CA ALA A 685 60.02 -17.88 14.22
C ALA A 685 60.11 -19.40 14.07
N GLU A 686 60.06 -20.16 15.17
CA GLU A 686 59.97 -21.62 15.15
C GLU A 686 58.70 -22.09 14.44
N SER A 687 57.56 -21.43 14.68
CA SER A 687 56.29 -21.73 13.99
C SER A 687 56.37 -21.41 12.50
N VAL A 688 57.02 -20.31 12.10
CA VAL A 688 57.28 -19.98 10.68
C VAL A 688 58.18 -21.05 10.02
N LEU A 689 59.22 -21.52 10.71
CA LEU A 689 60.09 -22.59 10.22
C LEU A 689 59.38 -23.94 10.13
N ALA A 690 58.54 -24.29 11.12
CA ALA A 690 57.71 -25.48 11.08
C ALA A 690 56.72 -25.43 9.91
N TRP A 691 56.12 -24.25 9.66
CA TRP A 691 55.24 -24.04 8.53
C TRP A 691 55.99 -24.17 7.20
N ALA A 692 57.18 -23.58 7.09
CA ALA A 692 58.05 -23.73 5.93
C ALA A 692 58.45 -25.19 5.70
N ASN A 693 58.73 -25.94 6.77
CA ASN A 693 59.10 -27.35 6.66
C ASN A 693 57.98 -28.19 6.02
N GLY A 694 56.72 -27.91 6.37
CA GLY A 694 55.55 -28.56 5.76
C GLY A 694 55.27 -28.08 4.33
N LEU A 695 55.35 -26.77 4.07
CA LEU A 695 55.07 -26.18 2.76
C LEU A 695 56.15 -26.43 1.72
N GLN A 696 57.36 -26.74 2.18
CA GLN A 696 58.56 -26.95 1.38
C GLN A 696 58.82 -25.85 0.33
N PRO A 697 59.10 -24.59 0.73
CA PRO A 697 59.51 -23.53 -0.19
C PRO A 697 60.67 -24.01 -1.07
N ALA A 698 60.57 -23.81 -2.39
CA ALA A 698 61.57 -24.31 -3.35
C ALA A 698 61.81 -25.84 -3.33
N GLU A 699 60.80 -26.60 -2.89
CA GLU A 699 60.82 -28.07 -2.73
C GLU A 699 61.83 -28.55 -1.69
N TRP A 700 62.21 -27.68 -0.75
CA TRP A 700 63.14 -28.02 0.33
C TRP A 700 62.44 -28.07 1.68
N THR A 701 62.77 -29.06 2.50
CA THR A 701 62.49 -29.04 3.94
C THR A 701 63.48 -28.12 4.66
N VAL A 702 63.25 -27.84 5.95
CA VAL A 702 64.22 -27.09 6.75
C VAL A 702 65.54 -27.86 6.87
N ASP A 703 65.51 -29.20 6.93
CA ASP A 703 66.73 -30.01 6.94
C ASP A 703 67.53 -29.88 5.65
N GLN A 704 66.86 -29.94 4.50
CA GLN A 704 67.51 -29.75 3.20
C GLN A 704 68.04 -28.33 3.04
N PHE A 705 67.33 -27.33 3.57
CA PHE A 705 67.81 -25.96 3.61
C PHE A 705 69.03 -25.80 4.53
N TRP A 706 69.06 -26.43 5.71
CA TRP A 706 70.21 -26.42 6.60
C TRP A 706 71.46 -27.00 5.93
N ASP A 707 71.32 -28.16 5.29
CA ASP A 707 72.44 -28.84 4.62
C ASP A 707 72.86 -28.11 3.33
N GLY A 708 71.91 -27.48 2.64
CA GLY A 708 72.11 -26.80 1.36
C GLY A 708 72.50 -25.31 1.46
N ALA A 709 72.22 -24.62 2.58
CA ALA A 709 72.40 -23.16 2.68
C ALA A 709 73.87 -22.71 2.62
N ALA A 710 74.83 -23.57 2.95
CA ALA A 710 76.26 -23.29 2.80
C ALA A 710 76.73 -23.37 1.33
N THR A 711 75.91 -23.91 0.44
CA THR A 711 76.17 -23.97 -1.00
C THR A 711 75.62 -22.72 -1.70
N ASN A 712 76.22 -22.29 -2.82
CA ASN A 712 75.71 -21.17 -3.63
C ASN A 712 74.46 -21.58 -4.46
N ASP A 713 73.60 -22.45 -3.91
CA ASP A 713 72.40 -22.94 -4.58
C ASP A 713 71.31 -21.86 -4.58
N VAL A 714 70.71 -21.67 -5.76
CA VAL A 714 69.58 -20.76 -5.98
C VAL A 714 68.34 -21.15 -5.17
N LYS A 715 68.20 -22.43 -4.78
CA LYS A 715 67.13 -22.92 -3.90
C LYS A 715 67.25 -22.40 -2.46
N ALA A 716 68.46 -22.15 -1.95
CA ALA A 716 68.64 -21.54 -0.62
C ALA A 716 68.10 -20.10 -0.57
N VAL A 717 68.35 -19.33 -1.64
CA VAL A 717 67.80 -17.98 -1.81
C VAL A 717 66.27 -18.02 -1.89
N ALA A 718 65.72 -18.93 -2.72
CA ALA A 718 64.28 -19.11 -2.85
C ALA A 718 63.63 -19.50 -1.51
N PHE A 719 64.27 -20.40 -0.73
CA PHE A 719 63.79 -20.76 0.60
C PHE A 719 63.73 -19.55 1.55
N CYS A 720 64.76 -18.69 1.55
CA CYS A 720 64.77 -17.45 2.33
C CYS A 720 63.63 -16.50 1.95
N TYR A 721 63.33 -16.37 0.64
CA TYR A 721 62.13 -15.63 0.20
C TYR A 721 60.83 -16.28 0.67
N GLY A 722 60.77 -17.61 0.71
CA GLY A 722 59.66 -18.35 1.32
C GLY A 722 59.47 -17.98 2.79
N LEU A 723 60.54 -17.97 3.59
CA LEU A 723 60.49 -17.56 5.00
C LEU A 723 60.01 -16.12 5.17
N ALA A 724 60.52 -15.19 4.35
CA ALA A 724 60.08 -13.80 4.36
C ALA A 724 58.59 -13.66 4.02
N GLN A 725 58.09 -14.45 3.06
CA GLN A 725 56.66 -14.46 2.70
C GLN A 725 55.78 -14.99 3.85
N LEU A 726 56.18 -16.07 4.52
CA LEU A 726 55.43 -16.59 5.68
C LEU A 726 55.43 -15.61 6.86
N ALA A 727 56.55 -14.91 7.10
CA ALA A 727 56.62 -13.82 8.07
C ALA A 727 55.68 -12.67 7.69
N LEU A 728 55.61 -12.28 6.41
CA LEU A 728 54.65 -11.28 5.92
C LEU A 728 53.20 -11.71 6.15
N ILE A 729 52.85 -12.99 5.97
CA ILE A 729 51.50 -13.49 6.27
C ILE A 729 51.18 -13.34 7.76
N TYR A 730 52.12 -13.70 8.64
CA TYR A 730 51.96 -13.52 10.08
C TYR A 730 51.70 -12.04 10.43
N HIS A 731 52.49 -11.11 9.88
CA HIS A 731 52.30 -9.68 10.10
C HIS A 731 50.99 -9.14 9.53
N ALA A 732 50.62 -9.56 8.31
CA ALA A 732 49.41 -9.11 7.63
C ALA A 732 48.12 -9.55 8.35
N THR A 733 48.14 -10.75 8.96
CA THR A 733 46.99 -11.29 9.70
C THR A 733 46.93 -10.78 11.14
N GLY A 734 48.07 -10.38 11.71
CA GLY A 734 48.19 -9.90 13.09
C GLY A 734 47.70 -10.92 14.11
N ILE A 735 47.83 -12.20 13.79
CA ILE A 735 47.40 -13.35 14.59
C ILE A 735 48.21 -13.47 15.89
N ASN A 736 47.59 -13.95 16.96
CA ASN A 736 48.28 -14.18 18.23
C ASN A 736 49.35 -15.31 18.09
N PRO A 737 50.53 -15.19 18.71
CA PRO A 737 51.58 -16.21 18.66
C PRO A 737 51.13 -17.65 19.01
N GLN A 738 50.32 -17.83 20.06
CA GLN A 738 49.86 -19.14 20.50
C GLN A 738 48.87 -19.75 19.51
N ALA A 739 47.91 -18.94 19.04
CA ALA A 739 46.96 -19.37 18.01
C ALA A 739 47.68 -19.73 16.70
N PHE A 740 48.67 -18.93 16.29
CA PHE A 740 49.45 -19.19 15.09
C PHE A 740 50.20 -20.52 15.16
N SER A 741 50.88 -20.78 16.29
CA SER A 741 51.56 -22.05 16.53
C SER A 741 50.60 -23.24 16.45
N LEU A 742 49.42 -23.13 17.08
CA LEU A 742 48.37 -24.15 17.02
C LEU A 742 47.91 -24.41 15.58
N PHE A 743 47.62 -23.37 14.80
CA PHE A 743 47.10 -23.53 13.43
C PHE A 743 48.14 -24.07 12.44
N VAL A 744 49.43 -23.78 12.65
CA VAL A 744 50.51 -24.40 11.88
C VAL A 744 50.63 -25.88 12.22
N ALA A 745 50.56 -26.24 13.51
CA ALA A 745 50.68 -27.62 13.97
C ALA A 745 49.43 -28.47 13.68
N SER A 746 48.24 -27.85 13.65
CA SER A 746 46.96 -28.52 13.46
C SER A 746 46.04 -27.67 12.58
N PRO A 747 46.23 -27.69 11.25
CA PRO A 747 45.47 -26.87 10.30
C PRO A 747 43.95 -27.05 10.38
N ALA A 748 43.48 -28.26 10.74
CA ALA A 748 42.08 -28.56 10.95
C ALA A 748 41.42 -27.69 12.04
N ARG A 749 42.19 -27.21 13.04
CA ARG A 749 41.69 -26.29 14.08
C ARG A 749 41.31 -24.91 13.52
N LEU A 750 41.82 -24.53 12.34
CA LEU A 750 41.48 -23.27 11.68
C LEU A 750 40.41 -23.45 10.60
N LEU A 751 40.63 -24.43 9.71
CA LEU A 751 39.85 -24.58 8.47
C LEU A 751 38.70 -25.58 8.60
N GLY A 752 38.63 -26.33 9.70
CA GLY A 752 37.69 -27.44 9.90
C GLY A 752 38.20 -28.77 9.33
N PRO A 753 37.41 -29.85 9.44
CA PRO A 753 37.73 -31.17 8.90
C PRO A 753 37.57 -31.18 7.36
N VAL A 754 38.42 -30.44 6.66
CA VAL A 754 38.60 -30.61 5.21
C VAL A 754 39.36 -31.94 5.01
N PRO A 755 39.02 -32.78 4.02
CA PRO A 755 39.79 -33.99 3.77
C PRO A 755 41.28 -33.65 3.57
N GLU A 756 42.15 -34.23 4.41
CA GLU A 756 43.60 -34.36 4.17
C GLU A 756 44.51 -33.10 4.21
N THR A 757 44.13 -31.95 4.80
CA THR A 757 45.09 -30.83 4.98
C THR A 757 46.08 -31.08 6.13
N VAL A 758 47.14 -31.84 5.83
CA VAL A 758 48.26 -32.11 6.75
C VAL A 758 49.13 -30.87 7.01
N VAL A 759 49.15 -29.92 6.07
CA VAL A 759 49.93 -28.68 6.12
C VAL A 759 49.00 -27.50 5.88
N LEU A 760 49.16 -26.43 6.68
CA LEU A 760 48.40 -25.19 6.53
C LEU A 760 48.69 -24.56 5.13
N PRO A 761 47.72 -24.45 4.22
CA PRO A 761 48.01 -24.00 2.86
C PRO A 761 48.23 -22.48 2.78
N ARG A 762 49.07 -22.03 1.83
CA ARG A 762 49.16 -20.61 1.44
C ARG A 762 48.05 -20.23 0.47
N ALA A 763 46.82 -20.20 0.96
CA ALA A 763 45.64 -19.88 0.17
C ALA A 763 44.92 -18.63 0.69
N LEU A 764 44.09 -18.02 -0.16
CA LEU A 764 43.23 -16.90 0.25
C LEU A 764 42.33 -17.29 1.42
N ALA A 765 41.75 -18.50 1.41
CA ALA A 765 40.92 -19.01 2.51
C ALA A 765 41.66 -19.02 3.86
N THR A 766 42.95 -19.41 3.87
CA THR A 766 43.79 -19.37 5.07
C THR A 766 43.99 -17.93 5.57
N LEU A 767 44.31 -17.00 4.67
CA LEU A 767 44.45 -15.58 5.01
C LEU A 767 43.16 -15.02 5.60
N GLN A 768 42.01 -15.33 4.99
CA GLN A 768 40.71 -14.92 5.49
C GLN A 768 40.43 -15.48 6.89
N ALA A 769 40.65 -16.78 7.09
CA ALA A 769 40.41 -17.44 8.37
C ALA A 769 41.31 -16.87 9.48
N LEU A 770 42.62 -16.71 9.23
CA LEU A 770 43.55 -16.11 10.19
C LEU A 770 43.17 -14.66 10.52
N CYS A 771 42.84 -13.86 9.51
CA CYS A 771 42.39 -12.49 9.70
C CYS A 771 41.07 -12.39 10.47
N ASN A 772 40.12 -13.28 10.19
CA ASN A 772 38.81 -13.28 10.84
C ASN A 772 38.95 -13.71 12.32
N PHE A 773 39.70 -14.79 12.60
CA PHE A 773 40.00 -15.22 13.96
C PHE A 773 40.72 -14.12 14.75
N SER A 774 41.74 -13.50 14.15
CA SER A 774 42.51 -12.40 14.74
C SER A 774 41.62 -11.19 15.07
N ALA A 775 40.74 -10.79 14.15
CA ALA A 775 39.81 -9.69 14.36
C ALA A 775 38.78 -10.01 15.45
N TRP A 776 38.22 -11.22 15.43
CA TRP A 776 37.29 -11.68 16.45
C TRP A 776 37.95 -11.73 17.83
N LEU A 777 39.11 -12.35 17.97
CA LEU A 777 39.81 -12.44 19.25
C LEU A 777 40.11 -11.03 19.82
N LYS A 778 40.49 -10.08 18.96
CA LYS A 778 40.70 -8.67 19.37
C LYS A 778 39.41 -7.98 19.83
N SER A 779 38.26 -8.33 19.25
CA SER A 779 36.97 -7.76 19.65
C SER A 779 36.51 -8.19 21.04
N LEU A 780 37.05 -9.28 21.60
CA LEU A 780 36.69 -9.78 22.94
C LEU A 780 37.33 -8.98 24.10
N GLY A 781 38.26 -8.06 23.81
CA GLY A 781 38.93 -7.26 24.84
C GLY A 781 39.62 -8.13 25.91
N ASP A 782 39.28 -7.89 27.18
CA ASP A 782 39.92 -8.56 28.33
C ASP A 782 39.66 -10.08 28.37
N GLY A 783 38.53 -10.55 27.83
CA GLY A 783 38.15 -11.97 27.79
C GLY A 783 38.97 -12.81 26.79
N ALA A 784 39.68 -12.16 25.86
CA ALA A 784 40.41 -12.83 24.78
C ALA A 784 41.47 -13.81 25.28
N SER A 785 42.19 -13.47 26.35
CA SER A 785 43.31 -14.28 26.85
C SER A 785 42.85 -15.61 27.46
N THR A 786 41.81 -15.56 28.30
CA THR A 786 41.19 -16.74 28.93
C THR A 786 40.58 -17.65 27.88
N LEU A 787 39.86 -17.07 26.92
CA LEU A 787 39.20 -17.83 25.88
C LEU A 787 40.19 -18.50 24.93
N LEU A 788 41.27 -17.81 24.56
CA LEU A 788 42.35 -18.38 23.78
C LEU A 788 43.02 -19.56 24.52
N ALA A 789 43.24 -19.44 25.83
CA ALA A 789 43.83 -20.52 26.62
C ALA A 789 42.94 -21.79 26.60
N ALA A 790 41.63 -21.63 26.78
CA ALA A 790 40.67 -22.75 26.69
C ALA A 790 40.62 -23.35 25.28
N PHE A 791 40.65 -22.51 24.23
CA PHE A 791 40.68 -22.96 22.84
C PHE A 791 41.98 -23.74 22.50
N VAL A 792 43.13 -23.30 23.02
CA VAL A 792 44.41 -24.00 22.83
C VAL A 792 44.46 -25.32 23.62
N ALA A 793 43.89 -25.35 24.82
CA ALA A 793 43.79 -26.56 25.65
C ALA A 793 42.75 -27.58 25.15
N ASP A 794 41.98 -27.20 24.13
CA ASP A 794 40.85 -27.97 23.62
C ASP A 794 39.76 -28.24 24.66
N THR A 795 39.43 -27.23 25.47
CA THR A 795 38.39 -27.33 26.51
C THR A 795 37.34 -26.23 26.39
N LEU A 796 37.29 -25.54 25.26
CA LEU A 796 36.39 -24.40 25.04
C LEU A 796 34.93 -24.87 24.96
N THR A 797 34.07 -24.26 25.78
CA THR A 797 32.63 -24.51 25.81
C THR A 797 31.83 -23.31 25.27
N PRO A 798 30.56 -23.49 24.90
CA PRO A 798 29.68 -22.37 24.53
C PRO A 798 29.49 -21.34 25.65
N ALA A 799 29.50 -21.78 26.92
CA ALA A 799 29.42 -20.89 28.08
C ALA A 799 30.64 -19.97 28.18
N ASP A 800 31.84 -20.44 27.84
CA ASP A 800 33.05 -19.62 27.80
C ASP A 800 32.93 -18.50 26.76
N LEU A 801 32.35 -18.79 25.59
CA LEU A 801 32.07 -17.78 24.55
C LEU A 801 31.09 -16.72 25.05
N ALA A 802 30.01 -17.14 25.71
CA ALA A 802 29.01 -16.22 26.25
C ALA A 802 29.62 -15.25 27.28
N ILE A 803 30.47 -15.77 28.20
CA ILE A 803 31.19 -14.94 29.18
C ILE A 803 32.09 -13.92 28.46
N ALA A 804 32.87 -14.36 27.46
CA ALA A 804 33.79 -13.47 26.74
C ALA A 804 33.07 -12.42 25.89
N MET A 805 31.87 -12.72 25.39
CA MET A 805 31.05 -11.81 24.60
C MET A 805 30.09 -10.96 25.46
N ASN A 806 30.10 -11.14 26.78
CA ASN A 806 29.19 -10.50 27.73
C ASN A 806 27.73 -10.70 27.35
N ASP A 807 27.36 -11.96 27.15
CA ASP A 807 26.05 -12.37 26.64
C ASP A 807 25.49 -13.60 27.36
N ASP A 808 24.26 -13.99 27.04
CA ASP A 808 23.56 -15.11 27.70
C ASP A 808 24.12 -16.48 27.26
N ALA A 809 24.48 -17.31 28.23
CA ALA A 809 24.99 -18.67 28.00
C ALA A 809 24.01 -19.53 27.19
N ALA A 810 22.71 -19.42 27.45
CA ALA A 810 21.70 -20.20 26.77
C ALA A 810 21.66 -19.92 25.25
N ARG A 811 22.00 -18.70 24.81
CA ARG A 811 22.07 -18.38 23.38
C ARG A 811 23.21 -19.14 22.71
N PHE A 812 24.38 -19.20 23.32
CA PHE A 812 25.52 -19.89 22.73
C PHE A 812 25.38 -21.41 22.81
N GLU A 813 24.82 -21.94 23.90
CA GLU A 813 24.49 -23.36 24.02
C GLU A 813 23.52 -23.79 22.91
N GLN A 814 22.40 -23.08 22.74
CA GLN A 814 21.44 -23.38 21.66
C GLN A 814 22.01 -23.14 20.26
N ALA A 815 22.85 -22.11 20.07
CA ALA A 815 23.50 -21.89 18.78
C ALA A 815 24.44 -23.04 18.41
N THR A 816 25.15 -23.62 19.39
CA THR A 816 25.98 -24.81 19.19
C THR A 816 25.14 -26.05 18.90
N GLU A 817 24.03 -26.26 19.61
CA GLU A 817 23.08 -27.35 19.31
C GLU A 817 22.54 -27.25 17.88
N GLN A 818 22.15 -26.05 17.43
CA GLN A 818 21.69 -25.84 16.06
C GLN A 818 22.81 -26.07 15.04
N ALA A 819 24.01 -25.53 15.27
CA ALA A 819 25.16 -25.76 14.41
C ALA A 819 25.53 -27.25 14.32
N PHE A 820 25.45 -28.00 15.42
CA PHE A 820 25.65 -29.44 15.46
C PHE A 820 24.58 -30.20 14.66
N SER A 821 23.31 -29.85 14.83
CA SER A 821 22.18 -30.47 14.10
C SER A 821 22.30 -30.31 12.57
N GLN A 822 22.96 -29.23 12.13
CA GLN A 822 23.18 -28.90 10.72
C GLN A 822 24.59 -29.30 10.23
N ALA A 823 25.30 -30.16 10.99
CA ALA A 823 26.65 -30.64 10.69
C ALA A 823 27.71 -29.54 10.48
N GLN A 824 27.52 -28.37 11.09
CA GLN A 824 28.47 -27.25 11.08
C GLN A 824 29.44 -27.28 12.28
N ALA A 825 29.13 -28.08 13.30
CA ALA A 825 29.98 -28.36 14.46
C ALA A 825 30.04 -29.88 14.73
N ALA A 826 31.16 -30.36 15.26
CA ALA A 826 31.34 -31.78 15.59
C ALA A 826 30.74 -32.21 16.95
N SER A 827 30.45 -31.24 17.83
CA SER A 827 29.88 -31.46 19.16
C SER A 827 28.90 -30.33 19.51
N ASP A 828 27.90 -30.66 20.32
CA ASP A 828 26.92 -29.73 20.91
C ASP A 828 27.43 -29.03 22.18
N THR A 829 28.51 -29.55 22.79
CA THR A 829 29.03 -29.11 24.10
C THR A 829 30.44 -28.55 24.07
N GLN A 830 31.20 -28.79 23.00
CA GLN A 830 32.61 -28.41 22.89
C GLN A 830 32.93 -27.83 21.52
N LEU A 831 33.75 -26.77 21.48
CA LEU A 831 34.15 -26.09 20.25
C LEU A 831 35.66 -26.20 20.05
N SER A 832 36.04 -26.94 19.01
CA SER A 832 37.41 -27.36 18.75
C SER A 832 38.04 -26.62 17.57
N ALA A 833 37.24 -26.13 16.60
CA ALA A 833 37.78 -25.44 15.43
C ALA A 833 37.18 -24.05 15.24
N TRP A 834 37.97 -23.15 14.65
CA TRP A 834 37.51 -21.80 14.29
C TRP A 834 36.29 -21.84 13.35
N SER A 835 36.20 -22.81 12.45
CA SER A 835 35.03 -22.98 11.58
C SER A 835 33.74 -23.24 12.34
N GLU A 836 33.82 -23.93 13.49
CA GLU A 836 32.68 -24.23 14.36
C GLU A 836 32.31 -22.99 15.16
N ILE A 837 33.31 -22.29 15.72
CA ILE A 837 33.11 -21.02 16.42
C ILE A 837 32.46 -19.99 15.48
N ASP A 838 32.96 -19.84 14.25
CA ASP A 838 32.40 -18.95 13.22
C ASP A 838 30.92 -19.28 12.91
N ALA A 839 30.57 -20.57 12.81
CA ALA A 839 29.18 -20.98 12.62
C ALA A 839 28.31 -20.58 13.82
N VAL A 840 28.73 -20.91 15.05
CA VAL A 840 28.00 -20.58 16.28
C VAL A 840 27.84 -19.07 16.46
N LEU A 841 28.88 -18.28 16.15
CA LEU A 841 28.81 -16.82 16.17
C LEU A 841 27.77 -16.29 15.18
N GLN A 842 27.66 -16.87 13.99
CA GLN A 842 26.67 -16.45 12.99
C GLN A 842 25.24 -16.83 13.41
N TRP A 843 25.04 -17.99 14.04
CA TRP A 843 23.75 -18.38 14.63
C TRP A 843 23.34 -17.42 15.76
N ALA A 844 24.26 -17.12 16.69
CA ALA A 844 24.01 -16.20 17.79
C ALA A 844 23.74 -14.77 17.29
N ALA A 845 24.50 -14.29 16.29
CA ALA A 845 24.32 -12.98 15.70
C ALA A 845 22.96 -12.84 15.00
N LEU A 846 22.52 -13.86 14.25
CA LEU A 846 21.23 -13.85 13.57
C LEU A 846 20.06 -13.91 14.59
N SER A 847 20.20 -14.73 15.62
CA SER A 847 19.27 -14.78 16.77
C SER A 847 19.12 -13.40 17.43
N ALA A 848 20.23 -12.73 17.73
CA ALA A 848 20.22 -11.40 18.32
C ALA A 848 19.60 -10.35 17.38
N ALA A 849 19.88 -10.43 16.07
CA ALA A 849 19.36 -9.49 15.08
C ALA A 849 17.83 -9.56 14.95
N PHE A 850 17.25 -10.77 14.98
CA PHE A 850 15.80 -10.96 14.91
C PHE A 850 15.09 -10.84 16.28
N GLY A 851 15.85 -10.86 17.38
CA GLY A 851 15.28 -10.85 18.74
C GLY A 851 14.60 -12.17 19.11
N VAL A 852 15.10 -13.29 18.58
CA VAL A 852 14.56 -14.64 18.79
C VAL A 852 15.66 -15.57 19.31
N THR A 853 15.32 -16.78 19.74
CA THR A 853 16.34 -17.78 20.12
C THR A 853 16.96 -18.46 18.90
N PRO A 854 18.18 -19.02 18.98
CA PRO A 854 18.75 -19.82 17.89
C PRO A 854 17.86 -21.00 17.50
N LEU A 855 17.16 -21.61 18.45
CA LEU A 855 16.16 -22.65 18.16
C LEU A 855 15.08 -22.15 17.19
N ASN A 856 14.55 -20.94 17.37
CA ASN A 856 13.54 -20.40 16.45
C ASN A 856 14.09 -20.14 15.04
N ILE A 857 15.39 -19.85 14.90
CA ILE A 857 16.05 -19.79 13.58
C ILE A 857 16.11 -21.20 12.96
N GLY A 858 16.37 -22.23 13.77
CA GLY A 858 16.31 -23.63 13.35
C GLY A 858 14.90 -24.05 12.91
N GLU A 859 13.88 -23.68 13.68
CA GLU A 859 12.48 -23.90 13.30
C GLU A 859 12.12 -23.16 12.00
N LEU A 860 12.64 -21.94 11.79
CA LEU A 860 12.47 -21.21 10.53
C LEU A 860 13.09 -21.95 9.33
N LEU A 861 14.24 -22.61 9.50
CA LEU A 861 14.82 -23.47 8.46
C LEU A 861 13.94 -24.70 8.17
N ALA A 862 13.34 -25.28 9.21
CA ALA A 862 12.46 -26.44 9.09
C ALA A 862 11.14 -26.11 8.37
N LEU A 863 10.74 -24.84 8.29
CA LEU A 863 9.60 -24.37 7.49
C LEU A 863 9.85 -24.39 5.97
N SER A 864 10.96 -24.95 5.48
CA SER A 864 11.18 -25.08 4.04
C SER A 864 10.03 -25.84 3.37
N TYR A 865 9.38 -25.22 2.39
CA TYR A 865 8.29 -25.83 1.65
C TYR A 865 8.69 -26.05 0.19
N THR A 866 8.55 -27.30 -0.25
CA THR A 866 8.78 -27.74 -1.62
C THR A 866 7.70 -28.75 -1.98
N ALA A 867 7.72 -29.31 -3.20
CA ALA A 867 6.78 -30.35 -3.58
C ALA A 867 6.76 -31.54 -2.59
N ASP A 868 7.91 -31.86 -1.98
CA ASP A 868 8.08 -33.02 -1.09
C ASP A 868 8.00 -32.68 0.42
N ASN A 869 7.88 -31.40 0.79
CA ASN A 869 7.78 -30.98 2.18
C ASN A 869 6.74 -29.88 2.38
N GLN A 870 5.76 -30.13 3.26
CA GLN A 870 4.68 -29.20 3.57
C GLN A 870 4.57 -29.06 5.10
N PRO A 871 5.14 -27.99 5.68
CA PRO A 871 5.05 -27.73 7.12
C PRO A 871 3.60 -27.49 7.56
N SER A 872 3.26 -27.89 8.78
CA SER A 872 1.89 -27.74 9.29
C SER A 872 1.55 -26.28 9.63
N TRP A 873 0.25 -25.96 9.65
CA TRP A 873 -0.24 -24.64 10.06
C TRP A 873 0.28 -24.22 11.45
N ASP A 874 0.26 -25.14 12.42
CA ASP A 874 0.71 -24.88 13.79
C ASP A 874 2.21 -24.58 13.88
N ASP A 875 3.03 -25.19 13.01
CA ASP A 875 4.46 -24.88 12.92
C ASP A 875 4.67 -23.44 12.42
N TRP A 876 3.93 -23.06 11.37
CA TRP A 876 3.97 -21.70 10.85
C TRP A 876 3.52 -20.66 11.88
N VAL A 877 2.43 -20.93 12.61
CA VAL A 877 1.92 -20.03 13.66
C VAL A 877 2.97 -19.84 14.76
N ARG A 878 3.54 -20.94 15.26
CA ARG A 878 4.54 -20.91 16.34
C ARG A 878 5.77 -20.08 15.97
N VAL A 879 6.33 -20.29 14.78
CA VAL A 879 7.49 -19.52 14.33
C VAL A 879 7.11 -18.05 14.08
N ALA A 880 5.95 -17.79 13.46
CA ALA A 880 5.50 -16.41 13.23
C ALA A 880 5.28 -15.64 14.54
N ASP A 881 4.76 -16.30 15.57
CA ASP A 881 4.59 -15.73 16.91
C ASP A 881 5.92 -15.42 17.57
N ALA A 882 6.90 -16.33 17.51
CA ALA A 882 8.24 -16.11 18.04
C ALA A 882 8.92 -14.88 17.40
N PHE A 883 8.87 -14.76 16.08
CA PHE A 883 9.44 -13.61 15.36
C PHE A 883 8.67 -12.31 15.60
N SER A 884 7.33 -12.38 15.72
CA SER A 884 6.51 -11.21 16.05
C SER A 884 6.81 -10.70 17.47
N ALA A 885 7.07 -11.61 18.42
CA ALA A 885 7.45 -11.27 19.79
C ALA A 885 8.83 -10.62 19.89
N GLY A 886 9.72 -10.88 18.93
CA GLY A 886 11.03 -10.22 18.80
C GLY A 886 10.97 -8.77 18.30
N LEU A 887 9.79 -8.29 17.86
CA LEU A 887 9.60 -6.93 17.37
C LEU A 887 9.39 -5.93 18.52
N SER A 888 9.93 -4.72 18.34
CA SER A 888 9.60 -3.56 19.17
C SER A 888 8.20 -3.02 18.84
N GLN A 889 7.62 -2.20 19.71
CA GLN A 889 6.26 -1.65 19.50
C GLN A 889 6.08 -0.90 18.17
N ASN A 890 7.12 -0.21 17.68
CA ASN A 890 7.07 0.49 16.39
C ASN A 890 7.14 -0.49 15.21
N GLU A 891 8.00 -1.51 15.30
CA GLU A 891 8.11 -2.57 14.29
C GLU A 891 6.81 -3.39 14.22
N THR A 892 6.18 -3.70 15.36
CA THR A 892 4.87 -4.38 15.41
C THR A 892 3.79 -3.56 14.69
N LYS A 893 3.70 -2.24 14.95
CA LYS A 893 2.76 -1.37 14.22
C LYS A 893 3.03 -1.35 12.72
N GLY A 894 4.30 -1.31 12.32
CA GLY A 894 4.71 -1.36 10.92
C GLY A 894 4.31 -2.68 10.26
N MET A 895 4.50 -3.81 10.94
CA MET A 895 4.07 -5.14 10.50
C MET A 895 2.55 -5.21 10.36
N GLU A 896 1.78 -4.83 11.39
CA GLU A 896 0.31 -4.87 11.37
C GLU A 896 -0.27 -4.01 10.23
N ALA A 897 0.28 -2.81 10.03
CA ALA A 897 -0.12 -1.92 8.94
C ALA A 897 0.14 -2.57 7.57
N ALA A 898 1.29 -3.22 7.38
CA ALA A 898 1.62 -3.90 6.13
C ALA A 898 0.73 -5.13 5.85
N LEU A 899 0.22 -5.80 6.90
CA LEU A 899 -0.65 -6.98 6.77
C LEU A 899 -2.11 -6.62 6.49
N ALA A 900 -2.57 -5.46 6.97
CA ALA A 900 -3.98 -5.10 6.98
C ALA A 900 -4.61 -5.10 5.57
N SER A 901 -3.91 -4.56 4.56
CA SER A 901 -4.42 -4.50 3.18
C SER A 901 -4.51 -5.87 2.52
N GLY A 902 -3.51 -6.74 2.74
CA GLY A 902 -3.50 -8.11 2.21
C GLY A 902 -4.63 -8.95 2.81
N LEU A 903 -4.81 -8.88 4.14
CA LEU A 903 -5.90 -9.56 4.82
C LEU A 903 -7.27 -9.07 4.34
N SER A 904 -7.44 -7.75 4.18
CA SER A 904 -8.69 -7.16 3.66
C SER A 904 -9.01 -7.68 2.26
N ALA A 905 -8.01 -7.70 1.37
CA ALA A 905 -8.16 -8.19 0.02
C ALA A 905 -8.54 -9.68 -0.01
N ALA A 906 -7.88 -10.51 0.81
CA ALA A 906 -8.16 -11.93 0.92
C ALA A 906 -9.58 -12.22 1.43
N LEU A 907 -10.00 -11.55 2.51
CA LEU A 907 -11.34 -11.70 3.08
C LEU A 907 -12.43 -11.25 2.10
N CYS A 908 -12.23 -10.10 1.43
CA CYS A 908 -13.15 -9.65 0.40
C CYS A 908 -13.21 -10.64 -0.76
N GLY A 909 -12.06 -11.15 -1.20
CA GLY A 909 -11.94 -12.12 -2.27
C GLY A 909 -12.70 -13.42 -1.98
N TYR A 910 -12.62 -13.91 -0.75
CA TYR A 910 -13.38 -15.06 -0.28
C TYR A 910 -14.89 -14.78 -0.23
N LEU A 911 -15.31 -13.68 0.41
CA LEU A 911 -16.74 -13.33 0.54
C LEU A 911 -17.43 -13.09 -0.80
N LEU A 912 -16.71 -12.55 -1.79
CA LEU A 912 -17.20 -12.43 -3.17
C LEU A 912 -17.36 -13.77 -3.89
N LYS A 913 -16.89 -14.88 -3.31
CA LYS A 913 -17.04 -16.23 -3.87
C LYS A 913 -17.93 -17.14 -3.02
N SER A 914 -18.04 -16.91 -1.71
CA SER A 914 -18.77 -17.79 -0.79
C SER A 914 -20.31 -17.73 -0.89
N GLY A 915 -20.89 -16.73 -1.57
CA GLY A 915 -22.34 -16.62 -1.79
C GLY A 915 -22.97 -15.25 -1.46
N MET A 916 -22.20 -14.34 -0.85
CA MET A 916 -22.62 -12.97 -0.49
C MET A 916 -22.82 -12.05 -1.71
N THR A 917 -22.52 -12.51 -2.93
CA THR A 917 -22.61 -11.71 -4.16
C THR A 917 -24.03 -11.40 -4.60
N ALA A 918 -25.02 -12.20 -4.18
CA ALA A 918 -26.41 -11.95 -4.55
C ALA A 918 -26.93 -10.58 -4.06
N GLN A 919 -26.35 -10.05 -2.97
CA GLN A 919 -26.70 -8.75 -2.40
C GLN A 919 -25.75 -7.61 -2.83
N VAL A 920 -24.63 -7.93 -3.49
CA VAL A 920 -23.56 -6.98 -3.81
C VAL A 920 -23.64 -6.58 -5.30
N ALA A 921 -23.84 -5.29 -5.56
CA ALA A 921 -23.79 -4.78 -6.92
C ALA A 921 -22.37 -4.98 -7.53
N ASN A 922 -22.32 -5.46 -8.77
CA ASN A 922 -21.10 -5.64 -9.58
C ASN A 922 -20.06 -6.65 -9.05
N SER A 923 -20.36 -7.42 -7.99
CA SER A 923 -19.47 -8.43 -7.41
C SER A 923 -18.02 -7.95 -7.21
N SER A 924 -17.85 -6.71 -6.74
CA SER A 924 -16.55 -6.04 -6.57
C SER A 924 -16.30 -5.64 -5.10
N ARG A 925 -15.06 -5.24 -4.79
CA ARG A 925 -14.69 -4.73 -3.46
C ARG A 925 -15.43 -3.44 -3.13
N GLU A 926 -15.62 -2.55 -4.10
CA GLU A 926 -16.42 -1.33 -3.97
C GLU A 926 -17.88 -1.67 -3.70
N GLY A 927 -18.42 -2.70 -4.35
CA GLY A 927 -19.75 -3.23 -4.07
C GLY A 927 -19.88 -3.71 -2.62
N LEU A 928 -18.88 -4.45 -2.13
CA LEU A 928 -18.83 -4.87 -0.72
C LEU A 928 -18.77 -3.68 0.24
N TYR A 929 -17.94 -2.68 -0.05
CA TYR A 929 -17.89 -1.43 0.73
C TYR A 929 -19.27 -0.78 0.79
N GLN A 930 -19.95 -0.62 -0.35
CA GLN A 930 -21.27 -0.02 -0.40
C GLN A 930 -22.27 -0.82 0.45
N TYR A 931 -22.27 -2.14 0.32
CA TYR A 931 -23.18 -3.01 1.07
C TYR A 931 -22.91 -2.97 2.59
N LEU A 932 -21.65 -3.13 3.00
CA LEU A 932 -21.20 -3.17 4.39
C LEU A 932 -21.09 -1.79 5.04
N LEU A 933 -21.11 -0.71 4.26
CA LEU A 933 -21.01 0.68 4.73
C LEU A 933 -19.69 0.94 5.46
N LEU A 934 -18.64 0.23 5.08
CA LEU A 934 -17.31 0.28 5.68
C LEU A 934 -16.28 0.11 4.58
N ASP A 935 -15.39 1.10 4.46
CA ASP A 935 -14.41 1.17 3.39
C ASP A 935 -13.27 0.16 3.60
N ASN A 936 -13.26 -0.88 2.76
CA ASN A 936 -12.27 -1.95 2.70
C ASN A 936 -11.09 -1.64 1.75
N LEU A 937 -11.06 -0.43 1.16
CA LEU A 937 -10.00 0.08 0.28
C LEU A 937 -9.15 1.17 0.96
N ASN A 938 -9.55 1.61 2.15
CA ASN A 938 -8.76 2.52 2.97
C ASN A 938 -7.34 2.00 3.20
N GLY A 939 -6.36 2.90 3.17
CA GLY A 939 -5.01 2.58 3.60
C GLY A 939 -4.93 2.38 5.13
N PRO A 940 -3.98 1.57 5.62
CA PRO A 940 -3.81 1.30 7.06
C PRO A 940 -3.56 2.57 7.90
N GLN A 941 -3.05 3.64 7.28
CA GLN A 941 -2.77 4.94 7.89
C GLN A 941 -4.02 5.80 8.21
N VAL A 942 -5.19 5.42 7.70
CA VAL A 942 -6.44 6.14 7.99
C VAL A 942 -6.90 5.76 9.39
N MET A 943 -6.73 6.70 10.34
CA MET A 943 -7.09 6.50 11.75
C MET A 943 -8.50 7.04 12.03
N THR A 944 -9.24 6.30 12.85
CA THR A 944 -10.62 6.60 13.27
C THR A 944 -10.84 6.17 14.71
N TYR A 945 -12.05 6.39 15.24
CA TYR A 945 -12.50 5.86 16.53
C TYR A 945 -13.64 4.88 16.28
N ARG A 946 -13.73 3.80 17.06
CA ARG A 946 -14.75 2.75 16.84
C ARG A 946 -16.20 3.30 16.88
N VAL A 947 -16.49 4.25 17.78
CA VAL A 947 -17.80 4.94 17.81
C VAL A 947 -18.00 5.85 16.59
N ALA A 948 -16.95 6.54 16.14
CA ALA A 948 -17.03 7.43 14.98
C ALA A 948 -17.27 6.63 13.68
N GLU A 949 -16.58 5.50 13.50
CA GLU A 949 -16.77 4.63 12.35
C GLU A 949 -18.21 4.07 12.28
N ALA A 950 -18.76 3.66 13.42
CA ALA A 950 -20.16 3.22 13.52
C ALA A 950 -21.15 4.34 13.17
N ILE A 951 -20.87 5.58 13.58
CA ILE A 951 -21.66 6.76 13.21
C ILE A 951 -21.63 6.97 11.70
N VAL A 952 -20.45 6.94 11.08
CA VAL A 952 -20.28 7.13 9.63
C VAL A 952 -21.02 6.04 8.86
N SER A 953 -20.90 4.77 9.26
CA SER A 953 -21.64 3.67 8.63
C SER A 953 -23.16 3.89 8.68
N LEU A 954 -23.70 4.30 9.82
CA LEU A 954 -25.14 4.57 9.97
C LEU A 954 -25.59 5.84 9.24
N GLN A 955 -24.78 6.89 9.22
CA GLN A 955 -25.06 8.10 8.45
C GLN A 955 -25.11 7.78 6.95
N THR A 956 -24.15 7.03 6.44
CA THR A 956 -24.12 6.58 5.04
C THR A 956 -25.34 5.70 4.73
N PHE A 957 -25.69 4.78 5.63
CA PHE A 957 -26.88 3.94 5.48
C PHE A 957 -28.17 4.76 5.37
N ILE A 958 -28.39 5.69 6.31
CA ILE A 958 -29.56 6.56 6.33
C ILE A 958 -29.59 7.42 5.07
N GLN A 959 -28.47 8.06 4.73
CA GLN A 959 -28.37 8.93 3.56
C GLN A 959 -28.73 8.17 2.28
N ARG A 960 -28.13 6.99 2.05
CA ARG A 960 -28.40 6.17 0.87
C ARG A 960 -29.86 5.72 0.83
N THR A 961 -30.43 5.34 1.97
CA THR A 961 -31.85 4.96 2.05
C THR A 961 -32.78 6.12 1.68
N LEU A 962 -32.47 7.35 2.12
CA LEU A 962 -33.30 8.53 1.87
C LEU A 962 -33.15 9.07 0.44
N SER A 963 -31.94 9.08 -0.12
CA SER A 963 -31.70 9.67 -1.44
C SER A 963 -31.95 8.70 -2.60
N ALA A 964 -31.53 7.45 -2.46
CA ALA A 964 -31.59 6.44 -3.51
C ALA A 964 -31.62 5.03 -2.89
N ALA A 965 -32.77 4.65 -2.35
CA ALA A 965 -32.94 3.37 -1.66
C ALA A 965 -32.52 2.17 -2.53
N GLU A 966 -31.63 1.34 -1.99
CA GLU A 966 -31.07 0.15 -2.67
C GLU A 966 -32.14 -0.89 -3.06
N SER A 967 -33.30 -0.86 -2.38
CA SER A 967 -34.48 -1.64 -2.77
C SER A 967 -35.76 -0.92 -2.38
N GLN A 968 -36.34 -0.16 -3.31
CA GLN A 968 -37.53 0.66 -3.04
C GLN A 968 -38.75 -0.13 -2.53
N GLY A 969 -38.82 -1.45 -2.81
CA GLY A 969 -39.90 -2.32 -2.36
C GLY A 969 -39.85 -2.71 -0.88
N PHE A 970 -38.70 -2.56 -0.20
CA PHE A 970 -38.53 -2.98 1.20
C PHE A 970 -38.44 -1.82 2.20
N VAL A 971 -38.37 -0.57 1.73
CA VAL A 971 -38.26 0.58 2.64
C VAL A 971 -39.59 0.84 3.33
N ASP A 972 -39.56 0.95 4.66
CA ASP A 972 -40.72 1.37 5.43
C ASP A 972 -40.96 2.88 5.28
N LYS A 973 -41.86 3.22 4.34
CA LYS A 973 -42.30 4.60 4.07
C LYS A 973 -42.88 5.29 5.31
N ALA A 974 -43.51 4.55 6.22
CA ALA A 974 -44.04 5.12 7.44
C ALA A 974 -42.91 5.53 8.39
N THR A 975 -41.83 4.75 8.45
CA THR A 975 -40.64 5.11 9.24
C THR A 975 -39.92 6.34 8.67
N VAL A 976 -39.75 6.43 7.35
CA VAL A 976 -39.10 7.57 6.67
C VAL A 976 -39.81 8.92 6.90
N THR A 977 -41.12 8.92 7.13
CA THR A 977 -41.89 10.14 7.44
C THR A 977 -41.84 10.55 8.91
N GLY A 978 -41.00 9.90 9.73
CA GLY A 978 -40.80 10.28 11.13
C GLY A 978 -39.96 11.56 11.29
N GLN A 979 -40.21 12.29 12.38
CA GLN A 979 -39.54 13.57 12.69
C GLN A 979 -38.01 13.52 12.57
N PHE A 980 -37.40 12.40 12.96
CA PHE A 980 -35.94 12.24 12.88
C PHE A 980 -35.41 12.32 11.44
N PHE A 981 -36.13 11.75 10.47
CA PHE A 981 -35.72 11.74 9.07
C PHE A 981 -36.17 13.00 8.33
N THR A 982 -37.30 13.62 8.71
CA THR A 982 -37.69 14.93 8.17
C THR A 982 -36.71 16.03 8.59
N ASP A 983 -36.15 15.92 9.79
CA ASP A 983 -35.10 16.82 10.30
C ASP A 983 -33.69 16.34 9.94
N TRP A 984 -33.54 15.35 9.05
CA TRP A 984 -32.24 14.76 8.72
C TRP A 984 -31.27 15.79 8.18
N GLU A 985 -31.60 16.41 7.04
CA GLU A 985 -30.71 17.38 6.37
C GLU A 985 -30.42 18.61 7.22
N ARG A 986 -31.39 19.04 8.03
CA ARG A 986 -31.28 20.26 8.85
C ARG A 986 -30.49 20.03 10.13
N TYR A 987 -30.69 18.90 10.80
CA TYR A 987 -30.18 18.66 12.16
C TYR A 987 -29.50 17.30 12.33
N ASN A 988 -30.13 16.21 11.91
CA ASN A 988 -29.72 14.88 12.37
C ASN A 988 -28.63 14.22 11.53
N GLN A 989 -28.29 14.76 10.34
CA GLN A 989 -27.26 14.23 9.45
C GLN A 989 -25.84 14.34 10.03
N ARG A 990 -25.55 15.40 10.80
CA ARG A 990 -24.22 15.63 11.38
C ARG A 990 -24.32 15.65 12.90
N TYR A 991 -23.31 15.08 13.57
CA TYR A 991 -23.22 15.11 15.03
C TYR A 991 -23.25 16.54 15.58
N SER A 992 -22.56 17.49 14.95
CA SER A 992 -22.47 18.87 15.44
C SER A 992 -23.81 19.59 15.45
N THR A 993 -24.60 19.46 14.38
CA THR A 993 -25.94 20.07 14.28
C THR A 993 -26.94 19.36 15.18
N TRP A 994 -26.86 18.03 15.30
CA TRP A 994 -27.69 17.26 16.24
C TRP A 994 -27.40 17.66 17.69
N ALA A 995 -26.12 17.70 18.07
CA ALA A 995 -25.70 18.09 19.40
C ALA A 995 -26.04 19.56 19.67
N GLY A 996 -25.94 20.44 18.68
CA GLY A 996 -26.36 21.83 18.78
C GLY A 996 -27.85 21.98 19.03
N ALA A 997 -28.69 21.30 18.25
CA ALA A 997 -30.15 21.29 18.43
C ALA A 997 -30.56 20.67 19.76
N ALA A 998 -29.91 19.57 20.16
CA ALA A 998 -30.13 18.96 21.47
C ALA A 998 -29.70 19.90 22.61
N LYS A 999 -28.53 20.55 22.51
CA LYS A 999 -28.04 21.50 23.53
C LYS A 999 -28.88 22.76 23.62
N LEU A 1000 -29.38 23.30 22.51
CA LEU A 1000 -30.24 24.49 22.48
C LEU A 1000 -31.45 24.37 23.41
N VAL A 1001 -31.93 23.14 23.56
CA VAL A 1001 -33.08 22.81 24.40
C VAL A 1001 -32.75 22.78 25.90
N TYR A 1002 -31.52 22.43 26.28
CA TYR A 1002 -31.08 22.35 27.69
C TYR A 1002 -30.30 23.59 28.16
N TYR A 1003 -29.60 24.25 27.24
CA TYR A 1003 -28.73 25.40 27.47
C TYR A 1003 -28.99 26.50 26.42
N PRO A 1004 -30.22 27.05 26.36
CA PRO A 1004 -30.56 28.11 25.40
C PRO A 1004 -29.70 29.37 25.57
N GLU A 1005 -29.16 29.63 26.77
CA GLU A 1005 -28.27 30.74 27.06
C GLU A 1005 -26.99 30.76 26.20
N ASN A 1006 -26.55 29.59 25.69
CA ASN A 1006 -25.42 29.52 24.77
C ASN A 1006 -25.74 30.04 23.36
N TYR A 1007 -27.03 30.20 23.04
CA TYR A 1007 -27.53 30.52 21.70
C TYR A 1007 -28.38 31.80 21.66
N VAL A 1008 -28.77 32.35 22.82
CA VAL A 1008 -29.45 33.63 22.91
C VAL A 1008 -28.47 34.77 22.61
N ASP A 1009 -28.78 35.57 21.59
CA ASP A 1009 -28.08 36.81 21.28
C ASP A 1009 -28.99 38.00 21.64
N PRO A 1010 -28.58 38.90 22.55
CA PRO A 1010 -29.34 40.10 22.89
C PRO A 1010 -29.63 41.04 21.70
N THR A 1011 -28.84 40.95 20.64
CA THR A 1011 -28.92 41.80 19.45
C THR A 1011 -29.96 41.29 18.45
N VAL A 1012 -30.16 39.97 18.37
CA VAL A 1012 -31.02 39.33 17.36
C VAL A 1012 -31.97 38.36 18.03
N ARG A 1013 -33.24 38.73 18.11
CA ARG A 1013 -34.30 37.88 18.67
C ARG A 1013 -35.41 37.67 17.64
N LEU A 1014 -35.81 36.41 17.42
CA LEU A 1014 -37.00 36.13 16.60
C LEU A 1014 -38.24 36.77 17.27
N GLY A 1015 -39.03 37.49 16.47
CA GLY A 1015 -40.18 38.26 16.99
C GLY A 1015 -39.80 39.54 17.73
N GLN A 1016 -38.62 40.12 17.45
CA GLN A 1016 -38.23 41.43 17.97
C GLN A 1016 -39.06 42.56 17.34
N SER A 1017 -39.59 43.44 18.20
CA SER A 1017 -40.41 44.58 17.79
C SER A 1017 -39.64 45.58 16.92
N GLY A 1018 -40.36 46.30 16.04
CA GLY A 1018 -39.78 47.36 15.21
C GLY A 1018 -39.03 48.43 16.00
N MET A 1019 -39.58 48.88 17.13
CA MET A 1019 -38.93 49.88 18.01
C MET A 1019 -37.55 49.45 18.52
N MET A 1020 -37.36 48.17 18.83
CA MET A 1020 -36.06 47.64 19.25
C MET A 1020 -35.09 47.56 18.06
N ASN A 1021 -35.56 47.22 16.86
CA ASN A 1021 -34.73 47.23 15.65
C ASN A 1021 -34.24 48.65 15.34
N THR A 1022 -35.11 49.67 15.47
CA THR A 1022 -34.74 51.08 15.32
C THR A 1022 -33.69 51.50 16.35
N MET A 1023 -33.89 51.14 17.63
CA MET A 1023 -32.90 51.43 18.68
C MET A 1023 -31.53 50.79 18.37
N LEU A 1024 -31.50 49.53 17.92
CA LEU A 1024 -30.27 48.85 17.51
C LEU A 1024 -29.61 49.50 16.29
N GLN A 1025 -30.40 49.97 15.31
CA GLN A 1025 -29.88 50.71 14.16
C GLN A 1025 -29.23 52.03 14.60
N THR A 1026 -29.88 52.79 15.48
CA THR A 1026 -29.33 54.04 16.03
C THR A 1026 -28.03 53.80 16.80
N LEU A 1027 -28.00 52.77 17.67
CA LEU A 1027 -26.80 52.41 18.43
C LEU A 1027 -25.67 51.87 17.53
N GLY A 1028 -26.00 51.21 16.41
CA GLY A 1028 -25.01 50.66 15.48
C GLY A 1028 -24.36 51.69 14.55
N GLN A 1029 -25.00 52.84 14.31
CA GLN A 1029 -24.50 53.88 13.39
C GLN A 1029 -23.66 54.97 14.05
N ALA A 1030 -23.74 55.13 15.37
CA ALA A 1030 -23.11 56.21 16.12
C ALA A 1030 -21.96 55.73 17.01
N GLN A 1031 -21.05 56.64 17.37
CA GLN A 1031 -20.04 56.35 18.39
C GLN A 1031 -20.76 56.22 19.75
N LEU A 1032 -20.62 55.05 20.40
CA LEU A 1032 -21.27 54.76 21.67
C LEU A 1032 -20.69 55.64 22.79
N ASN A 1033 -21.44 56.67 23.18
CA ASN A 1033 -21.20 57.51 24.34
C ASN A 1033 -22.52 57.65 25.14
N THR A 1034 -22.45 58.22 26.35
CA THR A 1034 -23.61 58.35 27.25
C THR A 1034 -24.79 59.08 26.60
N ASP A 1035 -24.51 60.11 25.81
CA ASP A 1035 -25.53 60.93 25.17
C ASP A 1035 -26.21 60.15 24.04
N THR A 1036 -25.43 59.51 23.15
CA THR A 1036 -25.95 58.64 22.08
C THR A 1036 -26.82 57.50 22.63
N VAL A 1037 -26.39 56.85 23.72
CA VAL A 1037 -27.16 55.76 24.36
C VAL A 1037 -28.43 56.31 25.01
N GLY A 1038 -28.33 57.46 25.69
CA GLY A 1038 -29.47 58.15 26.27
C GLY A 1038 -30.51 58.52 25.21
N ASP A 1039 -30.09 59.11 24.10
CA ASP A 1039 -30.96 59.52 23.00
C ASP A 1039 -31.62 58.33 22.29
N ALA A 1040 -30.87 57.26 22.04
CA ALA A 1040 -31.43 56.03 21.46
C ALA A 1040 -32.47 55.39 22.39
N PHE A 1041 -32.22 55.39 23.71
CA PHE A 1041 -33.17 54.88 24.69
C PHE A 1041 -34.41 55.77 24.85
N ASN A 1042 -34.24 57.09 24.83
CA ASN A 1042 -35.37 58.04 24.83
C ASN A 1042 -36.23 57.88 23.57
N THR A 1043 -35.61 57.69 22.41
CA THR A 1043 -36.32 57.40 21.15
C THR A 1043 -37.13 56.11 21.26
N TYR A 1044 -36.54 55.06 21.85
CA TYR A 1044 -37.27 53.82 22.14
C TYR A 1044 -38.45 54.04 23.10
N LEU A 1045 -38.27 54.80 24.18
CA LEU A 1045 -39.34 55.10 25.14
C LEU A 1045 -40.49 55.89 24.50
N ASN A 1046 -40.19 56.84 23.61
CA ASN A 1046 -41.21 57.58 22.87
C ASN A 1046 -42.05 56.64 21.99
N SER A 1047 -41.40 55.74 21.23
CA SER A 1047 -42.11 54.73 20.43
C SER A 1047 -42.88 53.72 21.29
N PHE A 1048 -42.37 53.39 22.48
CA PHE A 1048 -43.07 52.53 23.43
C PHE A 1048 -44.33 53.21 24.00
N GLU A 1049 -44.23 54.48 24.40
CA GLU A 1049 -45.36 55.27 24.93
C GLU A 1049 -46.50 55.36 23.91
N GLU A 1050 -46.17 55.55 22.64
CA GLU A 1050 -47.15 55.61 21.55
C GLU A 1050 -47.98 54.31 21.45
N VAL A 1051 -47.33 53.16 21.56
CA VAL A 1051 -47.99 51.85 21.46
C VAL A 1051 -48.68 51.45 22.77
N ALA A 1052 -48.15 51.84 23.92
CA ALA A 1052 -48.70 51.52 25.24
C ALA A 1052 -50.04 52.23 25.52
N ASN A 1053 -50.23 53.43 24.98
CA ASN A 1053 -51.41 54.26 25.22
C ASN A 1053 -52.54 54.08 24.18
N LEU A 1054 -52.45 53.07 23.30
CA LEU A 1054 -53.46 52.81 22.29
C LEU A 1054 -54.81 52.40 22.90
N ARG A 1055 -55.89 53.03 22.44
CA ARG A 1055 -57.27 52.69 22.80
C ARG A 1055 -57.88 51.80 21.72
N VAL A 1056 -58.32 50.59 22.08
CA VAL A 1056 -59.01 49.68 21.16
C VAL A 1056 -60.39 50.23 20.78
N ILE A 1057 -60.68 50.30 19.48
CA ILE A 1057 -61.94 50.81 18.92
C ILE A 1057 -62.88 49.68 18.55
N SER A 1058 -62.36 48.67 17.86
CA SER A 1058 -63.16 47.59 17.30
C SER A 1058 -62.33 46.33 17.10
N GLY A 1059 -63.02 45.21 16.87
CA GLY A 1059 -62.37 43.96 16.50
C GLY A 1059 -63.23 43.10 15.58
N TYR A 1060 -62.61 42.07 15.01
CA TYR A 1060 -63.23 41.07 14.16
C TYR A 1060 -62.66 39.69 14.48
N HIS A 1061 -63.53 38.70 14.61
CA HIS A 1061 -63.14 37.33 14.93
C HIS A 1061 -63.31 36.45 13.68
N ASP A 1062 -62.26 35.73 13.31
CA ASP A 1062 -62.11 34.99 12.03
C ASP A 1062 -62.66 33.56 12.07
N HIS A 1063 -63.36 33.19 13.14
CA HIS A 1063 -63.99 31.88 13.30
C HIS A 1063 -65.44 32.00 13.81
N LEU A 1064 -66.20 30.91 13.76
CA LEU A 1064 -67.57 30.86 14.30
C LEU A 1064 -67.58 30.57 15.81
N ASP A 1065 -66.65 29.72 16.25
CA ASP A 1065 -66.39 29.48 17.67
C ASP A 1065 -65.42 30.53 18.20
N VAL A 1066 -65.86 31.28 19.21
CA VAL A 1066 -65.10 32.34 19.88
C VAL A 1066 -63.82 31.86 20.58
N HIS A 1067 -63.71 30.56 20.83
CA HIS A 1067 -62.54 29.92 21.44
C HIS A 1067 -61.51 29.42 20.42
N GLU A 1068 -61.82 29.52 19.12
CA GLU A 1068 -60.95 29.05 18.05
C GLU A 1068 -60.63 30.17 17.05
N GLY A 1069 -59.54 30.05 16.31
CA GLY A 1069 -59.17 31.06 15.31
C GLY A 1069 -58.62 32.37 15.90
N LYS A 1070 -58.65 33.45 15.10
CA LYS A 1070 -57.94 34.70 15.42
C LYS A 1070 -58.89 35.89 15.55
N THR A 1071 -58.67 36.69 16.60
CA THR A 1071 -59.35 37.98 16.80
C THR A 1071 -58.41 39.11 16.40
N TYR A 1072 -58.84 39.97 15.48
CA TYR A 1072 -58.12 41.15 15.02
C TYR A 1072 -58.68 42.39 15.71
N PHE A 1073 -57.80 43.27 16.19
CA PHE A 1073 -58.16 44.49 16.90
C PHE A 1073 -57.66 45.72 16.15
N ILE A 1074 -58.44 46.79 16.19
CA ILE A 1074 -58.03 48.13 15.74
C ILE A 1074 -57.91 49.03 16.96
N GLY A 1075 -56.74 49.65 17.12
CA GLY A 1075 -56.46 50.64 18.15
C GLY A 1075 -56.21 52.01 17.53
N THR A 1076 -56.41 53.07 18.32
CA THR A 1076 -56.03 54.44 17.95
C THR A 1076 -55.23 55.12 19.05
N ASN A 1077 -54.39 56.07 18.67
CA ASN A 1077 -53.67 56.94 19.60
C ASN A 1077 -54.64 57.91 20.32
N GLN A 1078 -54.13 58.59 21.35
CA GLN A 1078 -54.90 59.59 22.12
C GLN A 1078 -54.66 61.04 21.65
N SER A 1079 -54.12 61.20 20.44
CA SER A 1079 -53.81 62.51 19.83
C SER A 1079 -55.01 63.09 19.06
N GLU A 1080 -55.00 64.40 18.80
CA GLU A 1080 -56.01 65.04 17.94
C GLU A 1080 -55.99 64.48 16.51
N VAL A 1081 -54.78 64.23 15.97
CA VAL A 1081 -54.60 63.50 14.72
C VAL A 1081 -54.63 62.00 15.03
N ARG A 1082 -55.76 61.37 14.68
CA ARG A 1082 -55.97 59.94 14.90
C ARG A 1082 -55.11 59.12 13.96
N GLU A 1083 -54.24 58.31 14.55
CA GLU A 1083 -53.54 57.24 13.86
C GLU A 1083 -54.12 55.89 14.28
N PHE A 1084 -54.12 54.93 13.36
CA PHE A 1084 -54.70 53.62 13.60
C PHE A 1084 -53.65 52.53 13.56
N TYR A 1085 -53.84 51.53 14.42
CA TYR A 1085 -52.96 50.39 14.59
C TYR A 1085 -53.80 49.12 14.59
N TRP A 1086 -53.22 48.01 14.16
CA TRP A 1086 -53.87 46.70 14.25
C TRP A 1086 -52.97 45.68 14.93
N ARG A 1087 -53.60 44.70 15.61
CA ARG A 1087 -52.94 43.48 16.11
C ARG A 1087 -53.92 42.32 16.04
N SER A 1088 -53.43 41.11 16.30
CA SER A 1088 -54.26 39.92 16.42
C SER A 1088 -53.95 39.14 17.70
N ALA A 1089 -54.94 38.39 18.18
CA ALA A 1089 -54.82 37.37 19.21
C ALA A 1089 -55.28 36.03 18.64
N ASP A 1090 -54.51 34.98 18.86
CA ASP A 1090 -54.85 33.60 18.54
C ASP A 1090 -55.64 32.98 19.70
N GLU A 1091 -56.96 32.89 19.54
CA GLU A 1091 -57.87 32.42 20.59
C GLU A 1091 -57.69 30.93 20.89
N GLY A 1092 -57.19 30.16 19.93
CA GLY A 1092 -56.88 28.74 20.10
C GLY A 1092 -55.70 28.46 21.05
N ARG A 1093 -54.97 29.49 21.50
CA ARG A 1093 -53.88 29.39 22.51
C ARG A 1093 -54.32 29.79 23.91
N ARG A 1094 -55.64 29.79 24.16
CA ARG A 1094 -56.21 30.04 25.48
C ARG A 1094 -56.00 28.82 26.36
N GLY A 1095 -55.40 29.02 27.53
CA GLY A 1095 -55.19 27.96 28.51
C GLY A 1095 -56.50 27.46 29.12
N GLU A 1096 -56.44 26.33 29.83
CA GLU A 1096 -57.57 25.79 30.60
C GLU A 1096 -58.08 26.75 31.69
N ASP A 1097 -57.21 27.66 32.15
CA ASP A 1097 -57.53 28.75 33.08
C ASP A 1097 -58.25 29.94 32.43
N GLY A 1098 -58.49 29.86 31.12
CA GLY A 1098 -59.13 30.89 30.31
C GLY A 1098 -58.21 32.06 29.94
N GLN A 1099 -56.90 32.01 30.22
CA GLN A 1099 -55.97 33.10 29.90
C GLN A 1099 -55.30 32.91 28.53
N LEU A 1100 -55.07 34.01 27.82
CA LEU A 1100 -54.29 33.98 26.58
C LEU A 1100 -52.80 34.04 26.89
N ALA A 1101 -52.05 33.06 26.38
CA ALA A 1101 -50.59 33.09 26.46
C ALA A 1101 -50.01 34.33 25.77
N ALA A 1102 -48.88 34.84 26.25
CA ALA A 1102 -48.26 36.03 25.67
C ALA A 1102 -47.90 35.86 24.17
N ASN A 1103 -47.54 34.63 23.78
CA ASN A 1103 -47.26 34.26 22.38
C ASN A 1103 -48.51 34.09 21.51
N ALA A 1104 -49.73 34.23 22.06
CA ALA A 1104 -50.98 34.29 21.30
C ALA A 1104 -51.16 35.64 20.63
N TRP A 1105 -50.50 36.68 21.12
CA TRP A 1105 -50.63 38.03 20.64
C TRP A 1105 -49.56 38.39 19.60
N THR A 1106 -49.96 39.15 18.58
CA THR A 1106 -49.02 39.86 17.71
C THR A 1106 -48.77 41.28 18.23
N ASP A 1107 -47.64 41.86 17.80
CA ASP A 1107 -47.35 43.28 18.01
C ASP A 1107 -48.41 44.18 17.35
N TRP A 1108 -48.56 45.39 17.88
CA TRP A 1108 -49.29 46.47 17.21
C TRP A 1108 -48.53 46.93 15.97
N ARG A 1109 -49.23 47.03 14.84
CA ARG A 1109 -48.70 47.50 13.56
C ARG A 1109 -49.48 48.71 13.07
N LYS A 1110 -48.77 49.76 12.67
CA LYS A 1110 -49.38 50.98 12.14
C LYS A 1110 -50.15 50.69 10.85
N ILE A 1111 -51.30 51.33 10.70
CA ILE A 1111 -52.09 51.33 9.48
C ILE A 1111 -51.68 52.57 8.70
N GLU A 1112 -50.88 52.39 7.65
CA GLU A 1112 -50.37 53.49 6.81
C GLU A 1112 -51.44 54.10 5.89
N CYS A 1113 -52.62 53.48 5.81
CA CYS A 1113 -53.74 54.06 5.08
C CYS A 1113 -54.23 55.33 5.80
N ALA A 1114 -54.39 56.43 5.06
CA ALA A 1114 -54.89 57.71 5.58
C ALA A 1114 -56.41 57.66 5.86
N ALA A 1115 -56.84 56.82 6.79
CA ALA A 1115 -58.24 56.66 7.16
C ALA A 1115 -58.73 57.82 8.03
N GLN A 1116 -59.85 58.45 7.68
CA GLN A 1116 -60.49 59.51 8.49
C GLN A 1116 -61.91 59.11 8.92
N PRO A 1117 -62.07 58.07 9.76
CA PRO A 1117 -63.39 57.60 10.16
C PRO A 1117 -64.20 58.68 10.88
N TRP A 1118 -65.48 58.76 10.54
CA TRP A 1118 -66.47 59.53 11.28
C TRP A 1118 -66.72 58.85 12.63
N GLY A 1119 -66.28 59.50 13.71
CA GLY A 1119 -66.28 58.90 15.05
C GLY A 1119 -65.39 57.65 15.11
N ASP A 1120 -65.92 56.57 15.70
CA ASP A 1120 -65.23 55.29 15.88
C ASP A 1120 -65.73 54.22 14.87
N CYS A 1121 -66.27 54.67 13.73
CA CYS A 1121 -66.83 53.84 12.65
C CYS A 1121 -65.73 53.27 11.73
N ILE A 1122 -64.84 52.47 12.31
CA ILE A 1122 -63.81 51.68 11.62
C ILE A 1122 -63.89 50.22 12.10
N ARG A 1123 -63.87 49.26 11.17
CA ARG A 1123 -63.99 47.83 11.47
C ARG A 1123 -62.98 47.02 10.64
N PRO A 1124 -62.22 46.11 11.26
CA PRO A 1124 -61.47 45.10 10.51
C PRO A 1124 -62.43 44.02 10.00
N VAL A 1125 -62.04 43.33 8.93
CA VAL A 1125 -62.72 42.11 8.46
C VAL A 1125 -61.72 41.21 7.74
N ILE A 1126 -61.77 39.90 8.00
CA ILE A 1126 -61.00 38.94 7.21
C ILE A 1126 -61.87 38.46 6.06
N TYR A 1127 -61.40 38.70 4.84
CA TYR A 1127 -62.05 38.22 3.63
C TYR A 1127 -61.03 37.44 2.79
N LYS A 1128 -61.32 36.16 2.56
CA LYS A 1128 -60.41 35.22 1.85
C LYS A 1128 -58.99 35.21 2.45
N SER A 1129 -58.92 35.07 3.78
CA SER A 1129 -57.67 35.01 4.56
C SER A 1129 -56.78 36.26 4.43
N ARG A 1130 -57.39 37.42 4.13
CA ARG A 1130 -56.70 38.71 4.07
C ARG A 1130 -57.42 39.74 4.93
N LEU A 1131 -56.64 40.56 5.65
CA LEU A 1131 -57.15 41.65 6.48
C LEU A 1131 -57.57 42.84 5.63
N TYR A 1132 -58.87 43.13 5.67
CA TYR A 1132 -59.49 44.34 5.15
C TYR A 1132 -59.84 45.27 6.31
N LEU A 1133 -59.89 46.55 5.99
CA LEU A 1133 -60.30 47.63 6.87
C LEU A 1133 -61.39 48.41 6.15
N CYS A 1134 -62.54 48.54 6.80
CA CYS A 1134 -63.68 49.29 6.30
C CYS A 1134 -64.00 50.42 7.28
N TRP A 1135 -64.14 51.65 6.79
CA TRP A 1135 -64.56 52.78 7.62
C TRP A 1135 -65.51 53.71 6.89
N LEU A 1136 -66.31 54.42 7.67
CA LEU A 1136 -67.26 55.43 7.17
C LEU A 1136 -66.63 56.82 7.30
N GLU A 1137 -66.61 57.61 6.24
CA GLU A 1137 -66.22 59.02 6.27
C GLU A 1137 -67.46 59.90 6.06
N ARG A 1138 -67.51 61.03 6.76
CA ARG A 1138 -68.55 62.07 6.58
C ARG A 1138 -67.89 63.34 6.07
N LYS A 1139 -68.42 63.90 4.99
CA LYS A 1139 -68.04 65.22 4.47
C LYS A 1139 -69.19 66.20 4.64
N ASP A 1140 -68.88 67.36 5.18
CA ASP A 1140 -69.85 68.45 5.33
C ASP A 1140 -69.92 69.20 3.99
N VAL A 1141 -71.09 69.23 3.34
CA VAL A 1141 -71.27 69.86 2.02
C VAL A 1141 -72.09 71.13 2.16
N THR A 1142 -71.60 72.22 1.57
CA THR A 1142 -72.36 73.48 1.51
C THR A 1142 -73.36 73.41 0.36
N PRO A 1143 -74.67 73.60 0.59
CA PRO A 1143 -75.67 73.50 -0.47
C PRO A 1143 -75.48 74.60 -1.54
N PRO A 1144 -75.72 74.33 -2.84
CA PRO A 1144 -75.62 75.33 -3.89
C PRO A 1144 -76.71 76.41 -3.72
N ASN A 1145 -76.29 77.67 -3.66
CA ASN A 1145 -77.13 78.85 -3.41
C ASN A 1145 -78.26 79.03 -4.46
N THR A 1146 -79.53 78.83 -4.07
CA THR A 1146 -80.66 79.66 -4.56
C THR A 1146 -81.73 79.78 -3.46
N TYR A 1147 -82.02 81.04 -3.07
CA TYR A 1147 -83.13 81.52 -2.21
C TYR A 1147 -84.36 80.57 -2.16
N ARG A 1148 -84.95 80.20 -1.01
CA ARG A 1148 -85.36 81.00 0.17
C ARG A 1148 -85.65 80.10 1.40
N ALA A 1149 -85.03 80.45 2.53
CA ALA A 1149 -85.47 80.40 3.94
C ALA A 1149 -86.46 79.32 4.44
N LEU A 1150 -85.94 78.32 5.17
CA LEU A 1150 -86.33 77.82 6.52
C LEU A 1150 -85.85 76.36 6.67
N ASP A 1151 -84.58 76.18 7.07
CA ASP A 1151 -84.02 75.06 7.86
C ASP A 1151 -82.50 75.02 7.65
N ASN A 1152 -81.72 75.28 8.71
CA ASN A 1152 -80.27 75.12 8.73
C ASN A 1152 -79.92 73.64 9.05
N ALA A 1153 -80.41 72.71 8.23
CA ALA A 1153 -79.94 71.33 8.27
C ALA A 1153 -78.69 71.21 7.38
N GLY A 1154 -77.54 70.86 7.95
CA GLY A 1154 -76.33 70.60 7.17
C GLY A 1154 -76.55 69.41 6.23
N VAL A 1155 -76.12 69.52 4.97
CA VAL A 1155 -76.12 68.38 4.03
C VAL A 1155 -74.81 67.62 4.24
N PHE A 1156 -74.90 66.33 4.54
CA PHE A 1156 -73.74 65.46 4.77
C PHE A 1156 -73.64 64.41 3.66
N GLU A 1157 -72.46 64.27 3.07
CA GLU A 1157 -72.10 63.14 2.21
C GLU A 1157 -71.42 62.06 3.04
N TYR A 1158 -71.78 60.80 2.82
CA TYR A 1158 -71.22 59.65 3.52
C TYR A 1158 -70.60 58.66 2.53
N ALA A 1159 -69.38 58.23 2.80
CA ALA A 1159 -68.69 57.25 1.98
C ALA A 1159 -68.05 56.13 2.82
N ILE A 1160 -68.25 54.88 2.42
CA ILE A 1160 -67.52 53.74 2.97
C ILE A 1160 -66.22 53.58 2.17
N ASN A 1161 -65.10 53.64 2.88
CA ASN A 1161 -63.79 53.38 2.32
C ASN A 1161 -63.33 51.98 2.74
N ILE A 1162 -62.73 51.26 1.78
CA ILE A 1162 -62.23 49.91 1.97
C ILE A 1162 -60.76 49.84 1.53
N SER A 1163 -59.89 49.39 2.43
CA SER A 1163 -58.47 49.10 2.14
C SER A 1163 -58.11 47.70 2.64
N TYR A 1164 -57.08 47.07 2.09
CA TYR A 1164 -56.60 45.77 2.58
C TYR A 1164 -55.08 45.72 2.71
N LEU A 1165 -54.62 44.83 3.58
CA LEU A 1165 -53.20 44.56 3.83
C LEU A 1165 -52.63 43.67 2.71
N ARG A 1166 -51.54 44.13 2.09
CA ARG A 1166 -50.78 43.38 1.07
C ARG A 1166 -49.74 42.45 1.72
N TYR A 1167 -49.18 41.53 0.93
CA TYR A 1167 -48.17 40.58 1.41
C TYR A 1167 -46.84 41.26 1.84
N ASP A 1168 -46.54 42.45 1.32
CA ASP A 1168 -45.37 43.24 1.70
C ASP A 1168 -45.55 44.01 3.03
N GLY A 1169 -46.72 43.91 3.66
CA GLY A 1169 -47.05 44.60 4.91
C GLY A 1169 -47.66 46.00 4.72
N ASN A 1170 -47.78 46.48 3.49
CA ASN A 1170 -48.35 47.80 3.18
C ASN A 1170 -49.85 47.72 2.92
N TRP A 1171 -50.57 48.83 3.13
CA TRP A 1171 -52.00 48.94 2.85
C TRP A 1171 -52.26 49.45 1.43
N THR A 1172 -53.36 49.01 0.80
CA THR A 1172 -53.78 49.56 -0.50
C THR A 1172 -54.40 50.94 -0.37
N SER A 1173 -54.41 51.70 -1.47
CA SER A 1173 -55.25 52.91 -1.56
C SER A 1173 -56.72 52.56 -1.29
N PRO A 1174 -57.44 53.37 -0.50
CA PRO A 1174 -58.83 53.10 -0.19
C PRO A 1174 -59.70 53.16 -1.43
N LYS A 1175 -60.56 52.15 -1.60
CA LYS A 1175 -61.65 52.21 -2.56
C LYS A 1175 -62.86 52.83 -1.86
N MET A 1176 -63.30 53.97 -2.37
CA MET A 1176 -64.45 54.70 -1.87
C MET A 1176 -65.75 54.19 -2.51
N VAL A 1177 -66.78 54.00 -1.69
CA VAL A 1177 -68.15 53.67 -2.09
C VAL A 1177 -69.07 54.72 -1.47
N ASP A 1178 -69.75 55.50 -2.30
CA ASP A 1178 -70.74 56.48 -1.84
C ASP A 1178 -71.98 55.77 -1.32
N VAL A 1179 -72.40 56.12 -0.10
CA VAL A 1179 -73.55 55.55 0.61
C VAL A 1179 -74.50 56.63 1.13
N THR A 1180 -74.39 57.85 0.61
CA THR A 1180 -75.17 59.01 1.06
C THR A 1180 -76.68 58.79 0.95
N ASP A 1181 -77.16 58.21 -0.17
CA ASP A 1181 -78.58 57.91 -0.40
C ASP A 1181 -79.11 56.76 0.48
N GLU A 1182 -78.23 55.86 0.90
CA GLU A 1182 -78.57 54.70 1.74
C GLU A 1182 -78.69 55.11 3.21
N LEU A 1183 -77.79 56.00 3.68
CA LEU A 1183 -77.77 56.51 5.05
C LEU A 1183 -78.78 57.63 5.30
N SER A 1184 -79.12 58.44 4.29
CA SER A 1184 -80.15 59.49 4.40
C SER A 1184 -81.58 58.95 4.59
N ARG A 1185 -81.83 57.66 4.34
CA ARG A 1185 -83.09 56.98 4.70
C ARG A 1185 -83.20 56.59 6.17
N PHE A 1186 -82.09 56.67 6.93
CA PHE A 1186 -82.05 56.45 8.36
C PHE A 1186 -82.03 57.81 9.06
N ASP A 1187 -83.09 58.16 9.78
CA ASP A 1187 -83.25 59.43 10.48
C ASP A 1187 -82.27 59.51 11.68
N LEU A 1188 -81.04 59.96 11.43
CA LEU A 1188 -79.92 59.90 12.40
C LEU A 1188 -79.96 61.02 13.45
N GLU A 1189 -80.88 61.99 13.36
CA GLU A 1189 -80.89 63.18 14.25
C GLU A 1189 -81.55 62.96 15.63
N ASN A 1190 -82.18 61.81 15.92
CA ASN A 1190 -82.86 61.59 17.21
C ASN A 1190 -82.24 60.55 18.15
N THR A 1191 -80.98 60.15 17.94
CA THR A 1191 -80.25 59.29 18.88
C THR A 1191 -79.22 60.09 19.66
N SER A 1192 -79.63 60.55 20.84
CA SER A 1192 -78.70 61.02 21.87
C SER A 1192 -77.71 59.90 22.25
N LEU A 1193 -76.51 59.94 21.69
CA LEU A 1193 -75.31 59.31 22.23
C LEU A 1193 -74.29 60.42 22.54
N GLY A 1194 -74.68 61.26 23.49
CA GLY A 1194 -73.78 62.19 24.16
C GLY A 1194 -73.06 61.49 25.31
N ARG A 1195 -71.73 61.62 25.32
CA ARG A 1195 -70.81 61.46 26.46
C ARG A 1195 -70.94 60.17 27.28
N ARG A 1196 -70.04 59.22 27.00
CA ARG A 1196 -69.17 58.63 28.02
C ARG A 1196 -67.81 58.32 27.42
#